data_AF-A0A0L7L2V6-F1
#
_entry.id   AF-A0A0L7L2V6-F1
#
_cell.length_a   1.000
_cell.length_b   1.000
_cell.length_c   1.000
_cell.angle_alpha   90.00
_cell.angle_beta   90.00
_cell.angle_gamma   90.00
#
_symmetry.space_group_name_H-M   'P 1'
#
loop_
_entity.id
_entity.type
_entity.pdbx_description
1 polymer ?
#
loop_
_entity_poly.entity_id
_entity_poly.type
_entity_poly.pdbx_seq_one_letter_code
_entity_poly.pdbx_strand_id
1 'polypeptide(L)'
;MAFTTKDVVLKEDRPRTILLQKHSDYLAGYGLNKDDYEYCMTEYLRMSGIYWTLTAMELMGQSSRMPKEEIIQFIASCQDSESGGVSASVGHDPHMLWVMSSLSMLNRIHWVDKKTLEEFILACQDTETGGFSDRPGDITDPFHTLFGLAGLSLLGNTSIKLKCRLPQGRIVGGSSKLNNMIHVRGNLSHYEDWFNGRHTKKYIEDQFEYIENNVISLDDIQYQSKLSDAVLEAAKELGYSSKSKDFDKGFMKSKVSQRNGKRWATSDNLLSEHVVSNALVESIAFNGNTAIGVNIDIFSKKYKILARKGVILSAGAINTPKILQLSGIGPERLLKSLNIPIVKVLPVGENLQDHVATGLDLVLFNESVSIKALDMVNPVNVLQYFLNGKGPMTTPGCEAIGFVSTKDDIVPDIQFMVLPVGLSSDRGSLFRKNIGIKHEVWHNYFAKSFDKYVATIMPIVSHPQSKGKVYITTKDPTKPPNVDPKYLSNKKDIEVLIKGLKIMIKMLDTDAMKKLGAHLNETPFPGCEDKIIFTDSYFECYIKHLTLTTYHPVGTCSMGLPGAKNSVVDNSFKVFGVKRLYVADASVLPTLPSGNINAAVAMMGTVFFDTNIGSKTKIEYSEAGSCSKGYLNEILFRVCVVR
;
A
#
# COMPACT_ATOMS: atom_id res chain seq x y z
N MET A 1 -59.66 -26.65 1.18
CA MET A 1 -60.26 -25.43 0.60
C MET A 1 -59.67 -25.26 -0.79
N ALA A 2 -60.49 -25.29 -1.83
CA ALA A 2 -60.03 -25.00 -3.18
C ALA A 2 -59.68 -23.51 -3.26
N PHE A 3 -58.43 -23.17 -3.57
CA PHE A 3 -58.07 -21.81 -3.93
C PHE A 3 -58.75 -21.49 -5.25
N THR A 4 -59.77 -20.62 -5.23
CA THR A 4 -60.28 -20.01 -6.46
C THR A 4 -59.16 -19.22 -7.10
N THR A 5 -58.62 -19.69 -8.22
CA THR A 5 -57.78 -18.88 -9.11
C THR A 5 -58.57 -17.65 -9.53
N LYS A 6 -58.09 -16.49 -9.10
CA LYS A 6 -58.67 -15.20 -9.48
C LYS A 6 -58.09 -14.83 -10.85
N ASP A 7 -58.58 -15.47 -11.91
CA ASP A 7 -58.13 -15.18 -13.26
C ASP A 7 -58.54 -13.75 -13.64
N VAL A 8 -57.55 -12.87 -13.77
CA VAL A 8 -57.76 -11.48 -14.19
C VAL A 8 -57.77 -11.46 -15.72
N VAL A 9 -58.96 -11.33 -16.32
CA VAL A 9 -59.08 -11.04 -17.74
C VAL A 9 -58.57 -9.63 -18.00
N LEU A 10 -57.37 -9.52 -18.57
CA LEU A 10 -56.77 -8.25 -18.91
C LEU A 10 -57.55 -7.59 -20.05
N LYS A 11 -58.13 -6.42 -19.81
CA LYS A 11 -58.86 -5.66 -20.84
C LYS A 11 -57.95 -5.33 -22.04
N GLU A 12 -58.54 -5.23 -23.24
CA GLU A 12 -57.80 -4.91 -24.47
C GLU A 12 -57.25 -3.48 -24.48
N ASP A 13 -57.93 -2.56 -23.80
CA ASP A 13 -57.61 -1.14 -23.69
C ASP A 13 -56.50 -0.83 -22.66
N ARG A 14 -55.89 -1.87 -22.06
CA ARG A 14 -54.84 -1.67 -21.06
C ARG A 14 -53.61 -0.97 -21.64
N PRO A 15 -52.91 -0.13 -20.85
CA PRO A 15 -51.65 0.45 -21.25
C PRO A 15 -50.63 -0.62 -21.65
N ARG A 16 -50.00 -0.46 -22.81
CA ARG A 16 -48.90 -1.32 -23.29
C ARG A 16 -47.52 -0.70 -23.07
N THR A 17 -47.48 0.50 -22.49
CA THR A 17 -46.27 1.27 -22.20
C THR A 17 -46.26 1.67 -20.73
N ILE A 18 -45.06 1.85 -20.18
CA ILE A 18 -44.89 2.29 -18.80
C ILE A 18 -45.32 3.74 -18.65
N LEU A 19 -46.22 4.01 -17.69
CA LEU A 19 -46.76 5.36 -17.44
C LEU A 19 -45.92 6.07 -16.37
N LEU A 20 -44.65 6.35 -16.71
CA LEU A 20 -43.65 6.90 -15.77
C LEU A 20 -44.16 8.12 -14.99
N GLN A 21 -44.80 9.07 -15.67
CA GLN A 21 -45.32 10.27 -15.01
C GLN A 21 -46.37 9.92 -13.95
N LYS A 22 -47.35 9.06 -14.27
CA LYS A 22 -48.37 8.62 -13.30
C LYS A 22 -47.76 7.91 -12.09
N HIS A 23 -46.74 7.08 -12.31
CA HIS A 23 -46.03 6.43 -11.21
C HIS A 23 -45.26 7.44 -10.35
N SER A 24 -44.59 8.42 -10.96
CA SER A 24 -43.89 9.47 -10.23
C SER A 24 -44.84 10.39 -9.44
N ASP A 25 -46.02 10.68 -9.97
CA ASP A 25 -47.04 11.49 -9.30
C ASP A 25 -47.63 10.75 -8.09
N TYR A 26 -47.91 9.45 -8.25
CA TYR A 26 -48.34 8.60 -7.15
C TYR A 26 -47.29 8.54 -6.03
N LEU A 27 -46.02 8.30 -6.39
CA LEU A 27 -44.92 8.19 -5.43
C LEU A 27 -44.59 9.52 -4.74
N ALA A 28 -44.70 10.65 -5.44
CA ALA A 28 -44.53 11.97 -4.83
C ALA A 28 -45.67 12.31 -3.86
N GLY A 29 -46.86 11.73 -4.06
CA GLY A 29 -48.01 11.86 -3.16
C GLY A 29 -48.01 10.87 -1.99
N TYR A 30 -47.15 9.84 -2.04
CA TYR A 30 -47.10 8.80 -1.03
C TYR A 30 -46.69 9.36 0.33
N GLY A 31 -47.53 9.16 1.35
CA GLY A 31 -47.26 9.59 2.72
C GLY A 31 -47.58 11.06 3.03
N LEU A 32 -48.21 11.80 2.12
CA LEU A 32 -48.65 13.19 2.37
C LEU A 32 -49.94 13.27 3.21
N ASN A 33 -50.84 12.29 3.07
CA ASN A 33 -52.10 12.24 3.82
C ASN A 33 -51.93 11.40 5.10
N LYS A 34 -51.64 12.07 6.22
CA LYS A 34 -51.37 11.40 7.50
C LYS A 34 -52.62 10.89 8.21
N ASP A 35 -53.80 11.35 7.79
CA ASP A 35 -55.10 10.96 8.37
C ASP A 35 -55.72 9.75 7.64
N ASP A 36 -55.03 9.21 6.64
CA ASP A 36 -55.50 8.03 5.89
C ASP A 36 -55.34 6.74 6.71
N TYR A 37 -56.33 5.86 6.64
CA TYR A 37 -56.30 4.56 7.29
C TYR A 37 -55.10 3.73 6.83
N GLU A 38 -54.77 3.76 5.54
CA GLU A 38 -53.59 3.06 5.00
C GLU A 38 -52.29 3.63 5.55
N TYR A 39 -52.21 4.95 5.80
CA TYR A 39 -51.02 5.60 6.36
C TYR A 39 -50.74 5.12 7.80
N CYS A 40 -51.80 4.98 8.60
CA CYS A 40 -51.70 4.44 9.96
C CYS A 40 -51.39 2.94 9.95
N MET A 41 -52.11 2.17 9.13
CA MET A 41 -51.94 0.71 9.09
C MET A 41 -50.60 0.25 8.55
N THR A 42 -49.91 1.07 7.73
CA THR A 42 -48.59 0.73 7.16
C THR A 42 -47.42 1.34 7.93
N GLU A 43 -47.64 1.84 9.14
CA GLU A 43 -46.61 2.48 9.96
C GLU A 43 -45.36 1.59 10.16
N TYR A 44 -45.55 0.29 10.37
CA TYR A 44 -44.46 -0.67 10.52
C TYR A 44 -43.65 -0.92 9.23
N LEU A 45 -44.13 -0.47 8.06
CA LEU A 45 -43.44 -0.54 6.76
C LEU A 45 -42.92 0.81 6.29
N ARG A 46 -43.07 1.87 7.08
CA ARG A 46 -42.81 3.25 6.63
C ARG A 46 -41.39 3.45 6.11
N MET A 47 -40.39 2.85 6.77
CA MET A 47 -39.00 2.86 6.30
C MET A 47 -38.78 2.11 4.97
N SER A 48 -39.45 0.96 4.77
CA SER A 48 -39.42 0.24 3.50
C SER A 48 -40.07 1.05 2.38
N GLY A 49 -41.21 1.69 2.68
CA GLY A 49 -41.90 2.60 1.77
C GLY A 49 -41.02 3.77 1.35
N ILE A 50 -40.30 4.39 2.28
CA ILE A 50 -39.32 5.45 1.98
C ILE A 50 -38.25 4.94 1.03
N TYR A 51 -37.63 3.79 1.35
CA TYR A 51 -36.58 3.20 0.52
C TYR A 51 -37.06 2.90 -0.91
N TRP A 52 -38.21 2.23 -1.07
CA TRP A 52 -38.77 1.89 -2.38
C TRP A 52 -39.15 3.13 -3.18
N THR A 53 -39.75 4.12 -2.53
CA THR A 53 -40.17 5.37 -3.15
C THR A 53 -38.96 6.17 -3.63
N LEU A 54 -37.93 6.34 -2.79
CA LEU A 54 -36.69 7.03 -3.16
C LEU A 54 -35.98 6.31 -4.32
N THR A 55 -35.89 4.98 -4.26
CA THR A 55 -35.24 4.18 -5.30
C THR A 55 -35.95 4.34 -6.64
N ALA A 56 -37.29 4.20 -6.66
CA ALA A 56 -38.08 4.36 -7.88
C ALA A 56 -37.99 5.78 -8.44
N MET A 57 -38.04 6.81 -7.58
CA MET A 57 -37.93 8.20 -7.99
C MET A 57 -36.54 8.53 -8.55
N GLU A 58 -35.48 7.96 -7.99
CA GLU A 58 -34.11 8.11 -8.53
C GLU A 58 -33.98 7.41 -9.89
N LEU A 59 -34.48 6.18 -10.04
CA LEU A 59 -34.49 5.46 -11.33
C LEU A 59 -35.25 6.20 -12.43
N MET A 60 -36.29 6.95 -12.06
CA MET A 60 -37.06 7.79 -13.00
C MET A 60 -36.44 9.18 -13.22
N GLY A 61 -35.35 9.54 -12.52
CA GLY A 61 -34.75 10.88 -12.57
C GLY A 61 -35.61 11.98 -11.95
N GLN A 62 -36.51 11.64 -11.03
CA GLN A 62 -37.52 12.52 -10.42
C GLN A 62 -37.28 12.77 -8.92
N SER A 63 -36.12 12.41 -8.38
CA SER A 63 -35.88 12.46 -6.93
C SER A 63 -35.92 13.87 -6.33
N SER A 64 -35.79 14.93 -7.13
CA SER A 64 -35.97 16.32 -6.69
C SER A 64 -37.37 16.64 -6.15
N ARG A 65 -38.38 15.82 -6.51
CA ARG A 65 -39.77 16.00 -6.07
C ARG A 65 -40.05 15.45 -4.67
N MET A 66 -39.12 14.71 -4.08
CA MET A 66 -39.31 14.09 -2.76
C MET A 66 -39.00 15.09 -1.64
N PRO A 67 -39.74 15.08 -0.51
CA PRO A 67 -39.47 15.91 0.66
C PRO A 67 -38.25 15.37 1.43
N LYS A 68 -37.05 15.49 0.84
CA LYS A 68 -35.82 14.86 1.32
C LYS A 68 -35.52 15.23 2.78
N GLU A 69 -35.66 16.50 3.15
CA GLU A 69 -35.31 16.98 4.50
C GLU A 69 -36.23 16.41 5.58
N GLU A 70 -37.55 16.34 5.32
CA GLU A 70 -38.52 15.73 6.23
C GLU A 70 -38.26 14.24 6.39
N ILE A 71 -37.96 13.55 5.28
CA ILE A 71 -37.58 12.13 5.28
C ILE A 71 -36.33 11.92 6.14
N ILE A 72 -35.30 12.75 5.97
CA ILE A 72 -34.04 12.64 6.74
C ILE A 72 -34.31 12.85 8.25
N GLN A 73 -35.08 13.88 8.60
CA GLN A 73 -35.43 14.18 10.00
C GLN A 73 -36.21 13.02 10.64
N PHE A 74 -37.17 12.45 9.91
CA PHE A 74 -37.92 11.29 10.37
C PHE A 74 -37.00 10.09 10.61
N ILE A 75 -36.12 9.76 9.65
CA ILE A 75 -35.18 8.64 9.80
C ILE A 75 -34.28 8.83 11.03
N ALA A 76 -33.74 10.03 11.23
CA ALA A 76 -32.89 10.34 12.38
C ALA A 76 -33.66 10.18 13.71
N SER A 77 -34.94 10.57 13.75
CA SER A 77 -35.79 10.42 14.94
C SER A 77 -36.14 8.97 15.31
N CYS A 78 -35.96 8.02 14.37
CA CYS A 78 -36.24 6.61 14.59
C CYS A 78 -35.04 5.83 15.16
N GLN A 79 -33.90 6.48 15.43
CA GLN A 79 -32.78 5.80 16.10
C GLN A 79 -33.13 5.57 17.56
N ASP A 80 -33.15 4.29 17.94
CA ASP A 80 -33.37 3.87 19.32
C ASP A 80 -32.13 4.19 20.17
N SER A 81 -32.36 4.85 21.31
CA SER A 81 -31.28 5.35 22.15
C SER A 81 -30.59 4.27 22.98
N GLU A 82 -31.24 3.12 23.20
CA GLU A 82 -30.69 2.03 24.03
C GLU A 82 -29.88 1.04 23.20
N SER A 83 -30.45 0.56 22.10
CA SER A 83 -29.84 -0.42 21.20
C SER A 83 -28.96 0.20 20.11
N GLY A 84 -29.18 1.47 19.77
CA GLY A 84 -28.51 2.15 18.65
C GLY A 84 -29.05 1.81 17.26
N GLY A 85 -29.96 0.83 17.16
CA GLY A 85 -30.63 0.45 15.91
C GLY A 85 -31.67 1.48 15.48
N VAL A 86 -32.17 1.37 14.25
CA VAL A 86 -33.16 2.32 13.71
C VAL A 86 -34.45 1.59 13.33
N SER A 87 -35.58 2.11 13.79
CA SER A 87 -36.89 1.48 13.66
C SER A 87 -37.68 1.98 12.45
N ALA A 88 -38.81 1.31 12.16
CA ALA A 88 -39.72 1.71 11.07
C ALA A 88 -40.48 3.01 11.36
N SER A 89 -40.71 3.30 12.64
CA SER A 89 -41.35 4.51 13.16
C SER A 89 -40.91 4.75 14.60
N VAL A 90 -41.06 5.99 15.07
CA VAL A 90 -40.66 6.38 16.44
C VAL A 90 -41.36 5.48 17.47
N GLY A 91 -40.58 4.89 18.38
CA GLY A 91 -41.09 4.02 19.44
C GLY A 91 -41.35 2.56 19.04
N HIS A 92 -41.06 2.16 17.80
CA HIS A 92 -41.04 0.77 17.38
C HIS A 92 -39.67 0.12 17.53
N ASP A 93 -39.65 -1.21 17.49
CA ASP A 93 -38.43 -1.99 17.53
C ASP A 93 -37.48 -1.69 16.34
N PRO A 94 -36.16 -1.68 16.59
CA PRO A 94 -35.14 -1.45 15.56
C PRO A 94 -34.90 -2.68 14.67
N HIS A 95 -34.53 -2.45 13.40
CA HIS A 95 -34.17 -3.51 12.44
C HIS A 95 -33.10 -2.99 11.45
N MET A 96 -32.39 -3.89 10.75
CA MET A 96 -31.23 -3.50 9.93
C MET A 96 -31.51 -2.98 8.50
N LEU A 97 -32.61 -3.37 7.84
CA LEU A 97 -32.59 -3.53 6.37
C LEU A 97 -32.58 -2.25 5.51
N TRP A 98 -33.34 -1.21 5.86
CA TRP A 98 -33.72 -0.14 4.88
C TRP A 98 -33.13 1.24 5.15
N VAL A 99 -32.63 1.43 6.36
CA VAL A 99 -32.28 2.75 6.91
C VAL A 99 -30.99 3.28 6.28
N MET A 100 -29.95 2.44 6.27
CA MET A 100 -28.61 2.84 5.81
C MET A 100 -28.58 3.13 4.31
N SER A 101 -29.32 2.35 3.51
CA SER A 101 -29.47 2.59 2.08
C SER A 101 -30.15 3.94 1.82
N SER A 102 -31.21 4.25 2.57
CA SER A 102 -31.92 5.53 2.45
C SER A 102 -31.04 6.72 2.84
N LEU A 103 -30.33 6.65 3.98
CA LEU A 103 -29.39 7.70 4.41
C LEU A 103 -28.20 7.87 3.47
N SER A 104 -27.72 6.78 2.87
CA SER A 104 -26.65 6.81 1.87
C SER A 104 -27.10 7.52 0.59
N MET A 105 -28.29 7.17 0.06
CA MET A 105 -28.89 7.85 -1.11
C MET A 105 -29.09 9.35 -0.87
N LEU A 106 -29.38 9.74 0.37
CA LEU A 106 -29.58 11.14 0.78
C LEU A 106 -28.26 11.85 1.18
N ASN A 107 -27.13 11.15 1.19
CA ASN A 107 -25.83 11.65 1.63
C ASN A 107 -25.86 12.27 3.05
N ARG A 108 -26.48 11.56 4.00
CA ARG A 108 -26.74 12.02 5.38
C ARG A 108 -26.45 10.99 6.47
N ILE A 109 -25.58 10.02 6.20
CA ILE A 109 -25.18 8.98 7.17
C ILE A 109 -24.68 9.57 8.51
N HIS A 110 -24.10 10.79 8.51
CA HIS A 110 -23.57 11.44 9.71
C HIS A 110 -24.63 11.96 10.70
N TRP A 111 -25.92 11.82 10.41
CA TRP A 111 -27.02 12.28 11.27
C TRP A 111 -27.45 11.23 12.31
N VAL A 112 -27.05 9.97 12.11
CA VAL A 112 -27.22 8.90 13.09
C VAL A 112 -25.91 8.68 13.84
N ASP A 113 -25.98 8.25 15.10
CA ASP A 113 -24.79 7.86 15.84
C ASP A 113 -24.21 6.59 15.21
N LYS A 114 -23.11 6.78 14.48
CA LYS A 114 -22.43 5.71 13.76
C LYS A 114 -21.94 4.59 14.68
N LYS A 115 -21.47 4.92 15.89
CA LYS A 115 -20.82 3.95 16.77
C LYS A 115 -21.84 2.97 17.32
N THR A 116 -22.93 3.49 17.86
CA THR A 116 -24.02 2.68 18.42
C THR A 116 -24.72 1.86 17.34
N LEU A 117 -24.89 2.39 16.13
CA LEU A 117 -25.44 1.63 15.01
C LEU A 117 -24.49 0.52 14.53
N GLU A 118 -23.17 0.75 14.55
CA GLU A 118 -22.17 -0.27 14.27
C GLU A 118 -22.21 -1.40 15.31
N GLU A 119 -22.36 -1.06 16.60
CA GLU A 119 -22.55 -2.02 17.69
C GLU A 119 -23.83 -2.84 17.51
N PHE A 120 -24.95 -2.21 17.12
CA PHE A 120 -26.21 -2.89 16.82
C PHE A 120 -26.07 -3.90 15.68
N ILE A 121 -25.46 -3.49 14.55
CA ILE A 121 -25.28 -4.38 13.40
C ILE A 121 -24.42 -5.58 13.80
N LEU A 122 -23.33 -5.36 14.54
CA LEU A 122 -22.49 -6.45 15.03
C LEU A 122 -23.22 -7.36 16.03
N ALA A 123 -24.17 -6.84 16.82
CA ALA A 123 -24.99 -7.64 17.72
C ALA A 123 -26.01 -8.53 16.98
N CYS A 124 -26.38 -8.20 15.74
CA CYS A 124 -27.22 -9.04 14.88
C CYS A 124 -26.43 -10.20 14.24
N GLN A 125 -25.14 -10.32 14.52
CA GLN A 125 -24.30 -11.39 13.98
C GLN A 125 -24.47 -12.69 14.78
N ASP A 126 -24.68 -13.80 14.08
CA ASP A 126 -24.54 -15.13 14.68
C ASP A 126 -23.04 -15.50 14.76
N THR A 127 -22.57 -15.79 15.96
CA THR A 127 -21.17 -16.12 16.25
C THR A 127 -20.80 -17.57 15.99
N GLU A 128 -21.78 -18.46 15.87
CA GLU A 128 -21.59 -19.90 15.62
C GLU A 128 -21.66 -20.22 14.13
N THR A 129 -22.74 -19.81 13.47
CA THR A 129 -22.98 -20.16 12.04
C THR A 129 -22.61 -19.04 11.07
N GLY A 130 -22.41 -17.82 11.56
CA GLY A 130 -22.16 -16.63 10.75
C GLY A 130 -23.44 -16.03 10.16
N GLY A 131 -23.27 -14.98 9.36
CA GLY A 131 -24.38 -14.20 8.82
C GLY A 131 -24.93 -13.19 9.82
N PHE A 132 -25.92 -12.41 9.37
CA PHE A 132 -26.64 -11.45 10.20
C PHE A 132 -28.15 -11.69 10.11
N SER A 133 -28.85 -11.48 11.22
CA SER A 133 -30.32 -11.47 11.35
C SER A 133 -30.86 -10.04 11.25
N ASP A 134 -32.17 -9.85 11.29
CA ASP A 134 -32.77 -8.51 11.31
C ASP A 134 -32.60 -7.80 12.65
N ARG A 135 -32.53 -8.56 13.74
CA ARG A 135 -32.32 -8.10 15.12
C ARG A 135 -31.43 -9.07 15.93
N PRO A 136 -30.80 -8.62 17.02
CA PRO A 136 -30.00 -9.50 17.88
C PRO A 136 -30.81 -10.66 18.44
N GLY A 137 -30.31 -11.89 18.28
CA GLY A 137 -30.94 -13.12 18.78
C GLY A 137 -31.91 -13.80 17.82
N ASP A 138 -32.24 -13.18 16.69
CA ASP A 138 -33.07 -13.79 15.64
C ASP A 138 -32.25 -14.69 14.69
N ILE A 139 -32.96 -15.43 13.84
CA ILE A 139 -32.36 -16.36 12.87
C ILE A 139 -31.71 -15.56 11.74
N THR A 140 -30.48 -15.94 11.37
CA THR A 140 -29.76 -15.29 10.27
C THR A 140 -30.32 -15.67 8.91
N ASP A 141 -30.22 -14.74 7.95
CA ASP A 141 -30.56 -15.02 6.56
C ASP A 141 -29.65 -14.26 5.58
N PRO A 142 -29.58 -14.69 4.30
CA PRO A 142 -28.72 -14.06 3.31
C PRO A 142 -29.04 -12.59 3.03
N PHE A 143 -30.31 -12.17 3.15
CA PHE A 143 -30.70 -10.78 2.93
C PHE A 143 -30.09 -9.90 4.02
N HIS A 144 -30.38 -10.19 5.29
CA HIS A 144 -29.86 -9.41 6.41
C HIS A 144 -28.33 -9.49 6.52
N THR A 145 -27.74 -10.62 6.12
CA THR A 145 -26.27 -10.73 5.98
C THR A 145 -25.70 -9.71 4.98
N LEU A 146 -26.30 -9.57 3.80
CA LEU A 146 -25.90 -8.57 2.83
C LEU A 146 -26.04 -7.14 3.39
N PHE A 147 -27.15 -6.85 4.06
CA PHE A 147 -27.41 -5.51 4.61
C PHE A 147 -26.53 -5.17 5.80
N GLY A 148 -26.23 -6.12 6.67
CA GLY A 148 -25.26 -5.94 7.76
C GLY A 148 -23.87 -5.61 7.22
N LEU A 149 -23.38 -6.39 6.24
CA LEU A 149 -22.09 -6.12 5.60
C LEU A 149 -22.07 -4.78 4.84
N ALA A 150 -23.13 -4.47 4.10
CA ALA A 150 -23.26 -3.19 3.40
C ALA A 150 -23.34 -2.01 4.38
N GLY A 151 -24.09 -2.15 5.47
CA GLY A 151 -24.24 -1.18 6.55
C GLY A 151 -22.90 -0.88 7.21
N LEU A 152 -22.19 -1.92 7.66
CA LEU A 152 -20.83 -1.79 8.21
C LEU A 152 -19.85 -1.16 7.19
N SER A 153 -19.94 -1.53 5.91
CA SER A 153 -19.12 -0.93 4.85
C SER A 153 -19.41 0.57 4.67
N LEU A 154 -20.69 0.95 4.64
CA LEU A 154 -21.16 2.35 4.54
C LEU A 154 -20.78 3.18 5.77
N LEU A 155 -20.83 2.59 6.96
CA LEU A 155 -20.31 3.20 8.18
C LEU A 155 -18.78 3.33 8.12
N GLY A 156 -18.10 2.68 7.18
CA GLY A 156 -16.65 2.76 7.04
C GLY A 156 -15.90 1.83 7.99
N ASN A 157 -16.55 0.75 8.45
CA ASN A 157 -15.90 -0.32 9.19
C ASN A 157 -14.78 -0.92 8.32
N THR A 158 -13.54 -0.81 8.81
CA THR A 158 -12.35 -1.20 8.04
C THR A 158 -12.09 -2.70 8.04
N SER A 159 -12.83 -3.49 8.82
CA SER A 159 -12.72 -4.95 8.88
C SER A 159 -13.29 -5.63 7.62
N ILE A 160 -14.15 -4.93 6.88
CA ILE A 160 -14.77 -5.41 5.63
C ILE A 160 -13.96 -5.01 4.40
N LYS A 161 -13.08 -4.01 4.51
CA LYS A 161 -12.26 -3.55 3.40
C LYS A 161 -11.10 -4.51 3.14
N LEU A 162 -10.83 -4.77 1.86
CA LEU A 162 -9.62 -5.46 1.43
C LEU A 162 -8.41 -4.65 1.89
N LYS A 163 -7.59 -5.26 2.75
CA LYS A 163 -6.35 -4.65 3.27
C LYS A 163 -5.17 -5.13 2.45
N CYS A 164 -4.46 -4.21 1.81
CA CYS A 164 -3.13 -4.48 1.27
C CYS A 164 -2.13 -4.61 2.43
N ARG A 165 -1.19 -5.55 2.33
CA ARG A 165 -0.08 -5.64 3.29
C ARG A 165 1.06 -4.75 2.82
N LEU A 166 1.47 -3.82 3.68
CA LEU A 166 2.63 -2.94 3.47
C LEU A 166 3.65 -3.16 4.59
N PRO A 167 4.40 -4.27 4.57
CA PRO A 167 5.44 -4.54 5.55
C PRO A 167 6.55 -3.49 5.48
N GLN A 168 7.17 -3.23 6.63
CA GLN A 168 8.31 -2.31 6.77
C GLN A 168 9.34 -2.87 7.74
N GLY A 169 10.61 -2.49 7.56
CA GLY A 169 11.66 -2.88 8.49
C GLY A 169 11.48 -2.25 9.87
N ARG A 170 11.27 -3.09 10.88
CA ARG A 170 11.27 -2.72 12.30
C ARG A 170 12.52 -3.28 12.99
N ILE A 171 13.67 -2.79 12.56
CA ILE A 171 15.00 -3.19 13.04
C ILE A 171 15.97 -2.01 12.83
N VAL A 172 17.07 -1.94 13.59
CA VAL A 172 18.15 -0.98 13.30
C VAL A 172 18.67 -1.20 11.88
N GLY A 173 18.72 -0.15 11.07
CA GLY A 173 18.93 -0.21 9.61
C GLY A 173 17.65 -0.19 8.77
N GLY A 174 16.48 -0.36 9.40
CA GLY A 174 15.18 -0.26 8.75
C GLY A 174 15.01 -1.29 7.63
N SER A 175 14.34 -0.88 6.55
CA SER A 175 14.03 -1.76 5.42
C SER A 175 15.27 -2.22 4.64
N SER A 176 16.44 -1.57 4.78
CA SER A 176 17.68 -2.01 4.13
C SER A 176 18.14 -3.41 4.59
N LYS A 177 17.74 -3.82 5.81
CA LYS A 177 18.00 -5.17 6.33
C LYS A 177 17.11 -6.26 5.72
N LEU A 178 16.05 -5.88 5.01
CA LEU A 178 15.02 -6.81 4.49
C LEU A 178 14.83 -6.75 2.97
N ASN A 179 15.32 -5.70 2.30
CA ASN A 179 15.09 -5.45 0.87
C ASN A 179 15.82 -6.46 -0.04
N ASN A 180 15.61 -6.39 -1.37
CA ASN A 180 16.33 -7.21 -2.35
C ASN A 180 17.79 -6.76 -2.61
N MET A 181 18.34 -5.85 -1.80
CA MET A 181 19.71 -5.31 -1.90
C MET A 181 20.04 -4.58 -3.22
N ILE A 182 19.07 -4.42 -4.12
CA ILE A 182 19.29 -3.81 -5.43
C ILE A 182 19.75 -2.36 -5.30
N HIS A 183 20.87 -2.05 -5.95
CA HIS A 183 21.42 -0.71 -6.07
C HIS A 183 21.14 -0.15 -7.46
N VAL A 184 20.41 0.97 -7.50
CA VAL A 184 20.13 1.73 -8.71
C VAL A 184 20.07 3.21 -8.34
N ARG A 185 20.81 4.06 -9.04
CA ARG A 185 20.75 5.53 -8.93
C ARG A 185 19.46 6.08 -9.54
N GLY A 186 18.99 5.48 -10.62
CA GLY A 186 17.85 5.97 -11.40
C GLY A 186 18.15 7.25 -12.17
N ASN A 187 17.23 7.72 -13.00
CA ASN A 187 17.49 8.88 -13.86
C ASN A 187 17.79 10.13 -13.02
N LEU A 188 18.97 10.70 -13.26
CA LEU A 188 19.55 11.76 -12.43
C LEU A 188 18.79 13.10 -12.52
N SER A 189 18.08 13.35 -13.63
CA SER A 189 17.35 14.62 -13.82
C SER A 189 16.26 14.82 -12.77
N HIS A 190 15.66 13.73 -12.25
CA HIS A 190 14.65 13.83 -11.19
C HIS A 190 15.19 14.52 -9.94
N TYR A 191 16.45 14.27 -9.58
CA TYR A 191 17.03 14.86 -8.38
C TYR A 191 17.28 16.36 -8.56
N GLU A 192 17.73 16.79 -9.74
CA GLU A 192 17.88 18.22 -10.06
C GLU A 192 16.54 18.96 -9.92
N ASP A 193 15.46 18.34 -10.42
CA ASP A 193 14.09 18.86 -10.31
C ASP A 193 13.64 18.95 -8.85
N TRP A 194 13.88 17.91 -8.04
CA TRP A 194 13.51 17.90 -6.62
C TRP A 194 14.17 19.04 -5.84
N PHE A 195 15.42 19.35 -6.18
CA PHE A 195 16.18 20.44 -5.58
C PHE A 195 15.94 21.80 -6.23
N ASN A 196 15.02 21.90 -7.19
CA ASN A 196 14.66 23.14 -7.89
C ASN A 196 15.88 23.87 -8.46
N GLY A 197 16.84 23.11 -9.01
CA GLY A 197 18.08 23.66 -9.58
C GLY A 197 19.13 24.12 -8.55
N ARG A 198 18.90 23.94 -7.23
CA ARG A 198 19.89 24.26 -6.19
C ARG A 198 21.16 23.43 -6.31
N HIS A 199 21.02 22.18 -6.75
CA HIS A 199 22.11 21.23 -6.91
C HIS A 199 22.19 20.81 -8.37
N THR A 200 23.39 20.84 -8.94
CA THR A 200 23.64 20.43 -10.32
C THR A 200 23.66 18.91 -10.44
N LYS A 201 23.44 18.39 -11.65
CA LYS A 201 23.61 16.96 -11.96
C LYS A 201 24.95 16.41 -11.45
N LYS A 202 26.04 17.14 -11.67
CA LYS A 202 27.39 16.75 -11.25
C LYS A 202 27.49 16.61 -9.73
N TYR A 203 26.90 17.54 -8.98
CA TYR A 203 26.85 17.44 -7.53
C TYR A 203 26.08 16.18 -7.09
N ILE A 204 24.93 15.89 -7.71
CA ILE A 204 24.15 14.69 -7.40
C ILE A 204 24.95 13.41 -7.72
N GLU A 205 25.63 13.37 -8.87
CA GLU A 205 26.54 12.28 -9.24
C GLU A 205 27.64 12.08 -8.17
N ASP A 206 28.26 13.17 -7.71
CA ASP A 206 29.29 13.14 -6.67
C ASP A 206 28.78 12.59 -5.34
N GLN A 207 27.54 12.90 -4.98
CA GLN A 207 26.92 12.37 -3.76
C GLN A 207 26.62 10.87 -3.89
N PHE A 208 26.18 10.41 -5.07
CA PHE A 208 26.06 8.98 -5.34
C PHE A 208 27.41 8.26 -5.27
N GLU A 209 28.44 8.80 -5.92
CA GLU A 209 29.79 8.23 -5.87
C GLU A 209 30.34 8.21 -4.44
N TYR A 210 30.05 9.23 -3.64
CA TYR A 210 30.42 9.25 -2.23
C TYR A 210 29.78 8.09 -1.44
N ILE A 211 28.46 7.87 -1.57
CA ILE A 211 27.81 6.77 -0.82
C ILE A 211 28.29 5.41 -1.29
N GLU A 212 28.56 5.24 -2.59
CA GLU A 212 29.01 3.97 -3.17
C GLU A 212 30.43 3.60 -2.76
N ASN A 213 31.27 4.60 -2.48
CA ASN A 213 32.64 4.38 -2.04
C ASN A 213 32.80 4.33 -0.52
N ASN A 214 31.90 4.96 0.25
CA ASN A 214 32.12 5.20 1.69
C ASN A 214 31.00 4.71 2.62
N VAL A 215 29.78 4.49 2.11
CA VAL A 215 28.59 4.20 2.96
C VAL A 215 28.00 2.84 2.65
N ILE A 216 27.98 2.45 1.38
CA ILE A 216 27.38 1.23 0.88
C ILE A 216 28.49 0.36 0.29
N SER A 217 28.57 -0.91 0.71
CA SER A 217 29.39 -1.90 0.01
C SER A 217 28.59 -2.43 -1.18
N LEU A 218 29.16 -2.36 -2.38
CA LEU A 218 28.54 -2.82 -3.62
C LEU A 218 29.33 -3.96 -4.24
N ASP A 219 28.64 -5.07 -4.49
CA ASP A 219 29.16 -6.21 -5.22
C ASP A 219 28.33 -6.45 -6.49
N ASP A 220 28.92 -7.15 -7.46
CA ASP A 220 28.13 -7.87 -8.45
C ASP A 220 27.50 -9.11 -7.79
N ILE A 221 26.40 -9.61 -8.35
CA ILE A 221 25.75 -10.82 -7.82
C ILE A 221 26.73 -12.00 -7.78
N GLN A 222 26.88 -12.61 -6.60
CA GLN A 222 27.80 -13.74 -6.38
C GLN A 222 27.19 -15.09 -6.80
N TYR A 223 25.87 -15.13 -6.94
CA TYR A 223 25.12 -16.28 -7.42
C TYR A 223 24.03 -15.79 -8.38
N GLN A 224 23.87 -16.51 -9.48
CA GLN A 224 22.84 -16.26 -10.47
C GLN A 224 22.31 -17.58 -11.06
N SER A 225 21.05 -17.55 -11.47
CA SER A 225 20.42 -18.60 -12.25
C SER A 225 20.60 -18.36 -13.76
N LYS A 226 20.23 -19.37 -14.56
CA LYS A 226 20.17 -19.25 -16.02
C LYS A 226 19.15 -18.20 -16.50
N LEU A 227 18.17 -17.84 -15.65
CA LEU A 227 17.11 -16.89 -16.01
C LEU A 227 17.68 -15.51 -16.33
N SER A 228 18.63 -15.03 -15.54
CA SER A 228 19.21 -13.70 -15.72
C SER A 228 19.88 -13.55 -17.10
N ASP A 229 20.69 -14.53 -17.51
CA ASP A 229 21.36 -14.51 -18.81
C ASP A 229 20.35 -14.63 -19.97
N ALA A 230 19.36 -15.51 -19.85
CA ALA A 230 18.33 -15.68 -20.88
C ALA A 230 17.48 -14.41 -21.07
N VAL A 231 17.14 -13.72 -19.98
CA VAL A 231 16.40 -12.45 -20.05
C VAL A 231 17.24 -11.35 -20.71
N LEU A 232 18.55 -11.30 -20.47
CA LEU A 232 19.43 -10.33 -21.12
C LEU A 232 19.59 -10.60 -22.61
N GLU A 233 19.75 -11.86 -23.01
CA GLU A 233 19.79 -12.22 -24.43
C GLU A 233 18.43 -11.96 -25.11
N ALA A 234 17.31 -12.28 -24.45
CA ALA A 234 15.98 -11.95 -24.95
C ALA A 234 15.78 -10.44 -25.14
N ALA A 235 16.25 -9.63 -24.19
CA ALA A 235 16.21 -8.18 -24.30
C ALA A 235 17.00 -7.69 -25.52
N LYS A 236 18.18 -8.27 -25.76
CA LYS A 236 19.02 -7.98 -26.94
C LYS A 236 18.37 -8.40 -28.25
N GLU A 237 17.73 -9.57 -28.31
CA GLU A 237 16.96 -10.03 -29.48
C GLU A 237 15.82 -9.05 -29.83
N LEU A 238 15.20 -8.44 -28.83
CA LEU A 238 14.18 -7.40 -29.02
C LEU A 238 14.76 -5.99 -29.28
N GLY A 239 16.08 -5.85 -29.39
CA GLY A 239 16.74 -4.58 -29.68
C GLY A 239 16.92 -3.66 -28.47
N TYR A 240 16.69 -4.14 -27.24
CA TYR A 240 17.03 -3.37 -26.04
C TYR A 240 18.54 -3.41 -25.78
N SER A 241 19.09 -2.27 -25.38
CA SER A 241 20.52 -2.16 -25.04
C SER A 241 20.87 -2.90 -23.75
N SER A 242 22.06 -3.48 -23.72
CA SER A 242 22.75 -3.78 -22.45
C SER A 242 23.25 -2.47 -21.85
N LYS A 243 22.87 -2.16 -20.61
CA LYS A 243 23.25 -0.89 -19.99
C LYS A 243 24.75 -0.80 -19.71
N SER A 244 25.33 0.39 -19.89
CA SER A 244 26.67 0.72 -19.36
C SER A 244 26.57 1.40 -17.99
N LYS A 245 25.49 2.14 -17.72
CA LYS A 245 25.18 2.76 -16.42
C LYS A 245 23.77 2.39 -15.97
N ASP A 246 23.57 2.29 -14.67
CA ASP A 246 22.31 1.84 -14.06
C ASP A 246 21.11 2.78 -14.30
N PHE A 247 21.35 4.04 -14.65
CA PHE A 247 20.33 5.04 -14.97
C PHE A 247 19.97 5.17 -16.47
N ASP A 248 20.59 4.39 -17.35
CA ASP A 248 20.25 4.35 -18.79
C ASP A 248 18.99 3.51 -19.07
N LYS A 249 18.47 3.50 -20.30
CA LYS A 249 17.45 2.53 -20.74
C LYS A 249 18.10 1.20 -21.13
N GLY A 250 17.38 0.09 -20.96
CA GLY A 250 17.86 -1.26 -21.28
C GLY A 250 17.86 -2.20 -20.08
N PHE A 251 18.52 -3.35 -20.23
CA PHE A 251 18.60 -4.39 -19.20
C PHE A 251 20.03 -4.63 -18.74
N MET A 252 20.18 -5.04 -17.47
CA MET A 252 21.47 -5.39 -16.87
C MET A 252 21.29 -6.39 -15.72
N LYS A 253 22.38 -7.08 -15.36
CA LYS A 253 22.45 -7.78 -14.07
C LYS A 253 22.42 -6.76 -12.93
N SER A 254 21.82 -7.16 -11.83
CA SER A 254 21.66 -6.29 -10.67
C SER A 254 23.02 -6.03 -10.03
N LYS A 255 23.30 -4.77 -9.68
CA LYS A 255 24.31 -4.42 -8.68
C LYS A 255 23.65 -4.52 -7.30
N VAL A 256 24.36 -5.06 -6.32
CA VAL A 256 23.77 -5.36 -5.01
C VAL A 256 24.57 -4.75 -3.87
N SER A 257 23.85 -4.28 -2.84
CA SER A 257 24.42 -3.85 -1.58
C SER A 257 24.82 -5.07 -0.74
N GLN A 258 26.02 -5.56 -1.02
CA GLN A 258 26.62 -6.72 -0.38
C GLN A 258 28.11 -6.49 -0.15
N ARG A 259 28.66 -7.32 0.75
CA ARG A 259 30.10 -7.46 0.94
C ARG A 259 30.44 -8.94 1.03
N ASN A 260 31.10 -9.46 -0.01
CA ASN A 260 31.45 -10.88 -0.13
C ASN A 260 30.21 -11.79 0.04
N GLY A 261 29.15 -11.48 -0.71
CA GLY A 261 27.89 -12.24 -0.71
C GLY A 261 27.00 -12.07 0.53
N LYS A 262 27.48 -11.38 1.58
CA LYS A 262 26.69 -11.01 2.75
C LYS A 262 25.98 -9.69 2.51
N ARG A 263 24.70 -9.58 2.92
CA ARG A 263 23.94 -8.32 2.92
C ARG A 263 24.72 -7.19 3.60
N TRP A 264 24.76 -6.04 2.94
CA TRP A 264 25.19 -4.78 3.52
C TRP A 264 23.99 -3.86 3.74
N ALA A 265 23.91 -3.23 4.91
CA ALA A 265 22.97 -2.19 5.24
C ALA A 265 23.74 -0.98 5.75
N THR A 266 23.18 0.22 5.61
CA THR A 266 23.82 1.45 6.12
C THR A 266 24.08 1.40 7.62
N SER A 267 23.29 0.62 8.36
CA SER A 267 23.51 0.38 9.79
C SER A 267 24.76 -0.43 10.12
N ASP A 268 25.37 -1.12 9.16
CA ASP A 268 26.61 -1.88 9.39
C ASP A 268 27.82 -0.94 9.61
N ASN A 269 27.66 0.37 9.33
CA ASN A 269 28.61 1.43 9.69
C ASN A 269 28.28 2.12 11.04
N LEU A 270 27.20 1.75 11.73
CA LEU A 270 26.81 2.44 12.96
C LEU A 270 27.68 2.02 14.15
N LEU A 271 28.18 3.02 14.88
CA LEU A 271 28.77 2.85 16.20
C LEU A 271 27.67 2.66 17.24
N SER A 272 27.68 1.53 17.93
CA SER A 272 26.58 1.11 18.83
C SER A 272 26.40 1.99 20.09
N GLU A 273 27.44 2.73 20.49
CA GLU A 273 27.51 3.52 21.74
C GLU A 273 26.51 4.67 21.84
N HIS A 274 25.92 5.10 20.71
CA HIS A 274 24.94 6.18 20.65
C HIS A 274 23.54 5.71 20.21
N VAL A 275 23.32 4.39 20.16
CA VAL A 275 22.07 3.80 19.70
C VAL A 275 21.20 3.36 20.88
N VAL A 276 20.03 3.98 21.02
CA VAL A 276 18.98 3.51 21.93
C VAL A 276 17.99 2.67 21.13
N SER A 277 18.02 1.35 21.33
CA SER A 277 17.11 0.41 20.66
C SER A 277 15.83 0.18 21.48
N ASN A 278 14.81 -0.41 20.86
CA ASN A 278 13.51 -0.69 21.50
C ASN A 278 12.84 0.56 22.12
N ALA A 279 13.15 1.74 21.58
CA ALA A 279 12.57 3.01 21.96
C ALA A 279 11.55 3.47 20.91
N LEU A 280 10.28 3.54 21.28
CA LEU A 280 9.22 4.10 20.44
C LEU A 280 9.20 5.62 20.62
N VAL A 281 9.43 6.37 19.54
CA VAL A 281 9.22 7.83 19.55
C VAL A 281 7.72 8.12 19.51
N GLU A 282 7.17 8.69 20.57
CA GLU A 282 5.75 9.03 20.69
C GLU A 282 5.43 10.37 20.02
N SER A 283 6.27 11.38 20.25
CA SER A 283 6.09 12.76 19.75
C SER A 283 7.37 13.59 19.89
N ILE A 284 7.38 14.77 19.27
CA ILE A 284 8.39 15.81 19.42
C ILE A 284 8.01 16.72 20.59
N ALA A 285 8.99 17.09 21.41
CA ALA A 285 8.84 18.09 22.45
C ALA A 285 9.12 19.49 21.91
N PHE A 286 8.25 20.46 22.24
CA PHE A 286 8.33 21.84 21.74
C PHE A 286 8.44 22.88 22.86
N ASN A 287 9.10 24.01 22.53
CA ASN A 287 8.93 25.30 23.18
C ASN A 287 8.53 26.33 22.10
N GLY A 288 7.27 26.77 22.13
CA GLY A 288 6.67 27.51 21.00
C GLY A 288 6.75 26.69 19.71
N ASN A 289 7.34 27.26 18.66
CA ASN A 289 7.58 26.56 17.38
C ASN A 289 8.99 25.95 17.27
N THR A 290 9.70 25.76 18.39
CA THR A 290 11.08 25.24 18.41
C THR A 290 11.09 23.81 18.94
N ALA A 291 11.59 22.86 18.16
CA ALA A 291 11.81 21.49 18.62
C ALA A 291 12.98 21.45 19.61
N ILE A 292 12.71 20.94 20.82
CA ILE A 292 13.69 20.86 21.92
C ILE A 292 14.07 19.42 22.28
N GLY A 293 13.43 18.42 21.68
CA GLY A 293 13.68 17.02 21.98
C GLY A 293 12.57 16.10 21.48
N VAL A 294 12.56 14.87 21.98
CA VAL A 294 11.53 13.85 21.69
C VAL A 294 11.04 13.21 22.98
N ASN A 295 9.75 12.86 22.99
CA ASN A 295 9.17 11.98 24.01
C ASN A 295 9.21 10.55 23.48
N ILE A 296 9.74 9.62 24.28
CA ILE A 296 9.91 8.22 23.90
C ILE A 296 9.34 7.29 24.97
N ASP A 297 8.93 6.10 24.53
CA ASP A 297 8.60 4.97 25.39
C ASP A 297 9.65 3.87 25.22
N ILE A 298 10.22 3.42 26.33
CA ILE A 298 11.12 2.26 26.39
C ILE A 298 10.51 1.27 27.37
N PHE A 299 10.01 0.15 26.88
CA PHE A 299 9.35 -0.88 27.68
C PHE A 299 8.28 -0.31 28.64
N SER A 300 7.37 0.52 28.12
CA SER A 300 6.28 1.17 28.88
C SER A 300 6.73 2.23 29.90
N LYS A 301 8.01 2.64 29.86
CA LYS A 301 8.53 3.77 30.64
C LYS A 301 8.76 4.97 29.73
N LYS A 302 8.20 6.11 30.13
CA LYS A 302 8.25 7.35 29.36
C LYS A 302 9.49 8.17 29.72
N TYR A 303 10.20 8.63 28.69
CA TYR A 303 11.36 9.50 28.81
C TYR A 303 11.23 10.70 27.88
N LYS A 304 11.86 11.81 28.25
CA LYS A 304 12.04 12.99 27.39
C LYS A 304 13.52 13.18 27.13
N ILE A 305 13.93 13.03 25.88
CA ILE A 305 15.32 13.22 25.45
C ILE A 305 15.45 14.60 24.83
N LEU A 306 16.28 15.45 25.43
CA LEU A 306 16.49 16.82 24.97
C LEU A 306 17.58 16.89 23.89
N ALA A 307 17.36 17.73 22.89
CA ALA A 307 18.32 18.00 21.83
C ALA A 307 18.74 19.48 21.88
N ARG A 308 20.06 19.76 21.87
CA ARG A 308 20.59 21.13 21.90
C ARG A 308 20.69 21.81 20.54
N LYS A 309 20.92 21.04 19.46
CA LYS A 309 21.08 21.57 18.10
C LYS A 309 19.83 21.40 17.24
N GLY A 310 19.17 20.24 17.31
CA GLY A 310 17.90 20.00 16.63
C GLY A 310 17.51 18.53 16.64
N VAL A 311 16.33 18.25 16.11
CA VAL A 311 15.77 16.90 15.95
C VAL A 311 15.71 16.58 14.46
N ILE A 312 16.17 15.38 14.09
CA ILE A 312 16.11 14.85 12.72
C ILE A 312 15.19 13.63 12.77
N LEU A 313 14.11 13.64 11.99
CA LEU A 313 13.25 12.48 11.81
C LEU A 313 13.72 11.65 10.61
N SER A 314 13.91 10.35 10.84
CA SER A 314 14.25 9.36 9.81
C SER A 314 13.44 8.06 9.99
N ALA A 315 12.15 8.19 10.32
CA ALA A 315 11.26 7.06 10.60
C ALA A 315 10.56 6.51 9.33
N GLY A 316 10.91 7.03 8.15
CA GLY A 316 10.42 6.59 6.84
C GLY A 316 9.04 7.15 6.48
N ALA A 317 8.61 6.89 5.24
CA ALA A 317 7.39 7.45 4.64
C ALA A 317 6.06 7.07 5.30
N ILE A 318 6.06 6.23 6.35
CA ILE A 318 4.84 5.90 7.09
C ILE A 318 4.91 6.43 8.52
N ASN A 319 6.02 6.25 9.24
CA ASN A 319 6.09 6.62 10.64
C ASN A 319 6.53 8.07 10.86
N THR A 320 7.30 8.69 9.96
CA THR A 320 7.63 10.12 10.02
C THR A 320 6.38 11.01 9.99
N PRO A 321 5.44 10.88 9.03
CA PRO A 321 4.22 11.70 9.03
C PRO A 321 3.36 11.43 10.27
N LYS A 322 3.32 10.18 10.76
CA LYS A 322 2.64 9.84 12.02
C LYS A 322 3.22 10.61 13.21
N ILE A 323 4.55 10.59 13.39
CA ILE A 323 5.21 11.29 14.50
C ILE A 323 4.91 12.80 14.41
N LEU A 324 5.02 13.40 13.22
CA LEU A 324 4.69 14.81 13.01
C LEU A 324 3.24 15.13 13.36
N GLN A 325 2.28 14.33 12.90
CA GLN A 325 0.86 14.51 13.19
C GLN A 325 0.55 14.37 14.69
N LEU A 326 1.11 13.36 15.38
CA LEU A 326 1.00 13.20 16.84
C LEU A 326 1.61 14.38 17.60
N SER A 327 2.57 15.07 16.99
CA SER A 327 3.26 16.22 17.56
C SER A 327 2.60 17.57 17.20
N GLY A 328 1.42 17.56 16.57
CA GLY A 328 0.70 18.78 16.21
C GLY A 328 1.13 19.44 14.90
N ILE A 329 1.83 18.71 14.03
CA ILE A 329 2.23 19.17 12.70
C ILE A 329 1.52 18.33 11.63
N GLY A 330 0.57 18.93 10.91
CA GLY A 330 -0.21 18.22 9.90
C GLY A 330 -1.49 18.93 9.48
N PRO A 331 -2.40 18.25 8.74
CA PRO A 331 -3.62 18.86 8.25
C PRO A 331 -4.53 19.34 9.38
N GLU A 332 -5.00 20.58 9.31
CA GLU A 332 -5.75 21.23 10.38
C GLU A 332 -7.00 20.43 10.80
N ARG A 333 -7.79 19.99 9.83
CA ARG A 333 -9.02 19.21 10.08
C ARG A 333 -8.71 17.91 10.83
N LEU A 334 -7.62 17.23 10.48
CA LEU A 334 -7.18 16.00 11.15
C LEU A 334 -6.82 16.28 12.61
N LEU A 335 -5.94 17.25 12.85
CA LEU A 335 -5.47 17.59 14.19
C LEU A 335 -6.63 18.04 15.11
N LYS A 336 -7.55 18.87 14.59
CA LYS A 336 -8.77 19.29 15.30
C LYS A 336 -9.68 18.11 15.62
N SER A 337 -9.91 17.20 14.67
CA SER A 337 -10.78 16.03 14.90
C SER A 337 -10.30 15.10 16.00
N LEU A 338 -8.99 15.09 16.26
CA LEU A 338 -8.37 14.33 17.33
C LEU A 338 -8.05 15.18 18.54
N ASN A 339 -8.43 16.47 18.62
CA ASN A 339 -8.08 17.36 19.74
C ASN A 339 -6.57 17.44 20.02
N ILE A 340 -5.72 17.47 18.99
CA ILE A 340 -4.27 17.63 19.11
C ILE A 340 -3.93 19.14 19.00
N PRO A 341 -3.19 19.73 19.95
CA PRO A 341 -2.74 21.12 19.85
C PRO A 341 -1.93 21.35 18.57
N ILE A 342 -2.30 22.37 17.80
CA ILE A 342 -1.66 22.65 16.51
C ILE A 342 -0.38 23.46 16.75
N VAL A 343 0.75 22.89 16.35
CA VAL A 343 2.03 23.58 16.24
C VAL A 343 2.17 24.24 14.87
N LYS A 344 1.83 23.50 13.80
CA LYS A 344 1.87 24.01 12.43
C LYS A 344 0.93 23.23 11.51
N VAL A 345 0.15 23.95 10.72
CA VAL A 345 -0.65 23.35 9.64
C VAL A 345 0.24 23.13 8.41
N LEU A 346 0.39 21.87 8.01
CA LEU A 346 1.18 21.42 6.83
C LEU A 346 0.50 20.20 6.20
N PRO A 347 0.74 19.89 4.91
CA PRO A 347 0.16 18.73 4.22
C PRO A 347 0.87 17.40 4.61
N VAL A 348 1.20 17.21 5.89
CA VAL A 348 1.88 16.01 6.38
C VAL A 348 1.01 14.78 6.19
N GLY A 349 1.57 13.76 5.55
CA GLY A 349 0.91 12.50 5.26
C GLY A 349 0.25 12.45 3.88
N GLU A 350 0.13 13.56 3.16
CA GLU A 350 -0.37 13.57 1.78
C GLU A 350 0.71 13.11 0.79
N ASN A 351 0.36 12.91 -0.48
CA ASN A 351 1.32 12.56 -1.55
C ASN A 351 2.07 11.23 -1.33
N LEU A 352 1.47 10.26 -0.64
CA LEU A 352 2.02 8.91 -0.56
C LEU A 352 2.08 8.31 -1.97
N GLN A 353 3.29 8.00 -2.42
CA GLN A 353 3.55 7.33 -3.69
C GLN A 353 4.31 6.05 -3.41
N ASP A 354 4.11 5.05 -4.24
CA ASP A 354 4.86 3.79 -4.19
C ASP A 354 4.82 3.14 -5.57
N HIS A 355 5.89 2.46 -5.92
CA HIS A 355 6.01 1.72 -7.16
C HIS A 355 5.03 0.52 -7.14
N VAL A 356 4.26 0.38 -8.22
CA VAL A 356 3.20 -0.63 -8.34
C VAL A 356 3.56 -1.67 -9.39
N ALA A 357 3.39 -2.94 -9.06
CA ALA A 357 3.78 -4.08 -9.87
C ALA A 357 2.65 -5.12 -9.99
N THR A 358 2.86 -6.09 -10.88
CA THR A 358 2.04 -7.30 -11.02
C THR A 358 2.85 -8.45 -11.62
N GLY A 359 2.23 -9.59 -11.93
CA GLY A 359 2.87 -10.64 -12.73
C GLY A 359 3.48 -11.82 -11.95
N LEU A 360 3.15 -11.99 -10.67
CA LEU A 360 3.59 -13.18 -9.92
C LEU A 360 3.00 -14.45 -10.54
N ASP A 361 3.87 -15.43 -10.79
CA ASP A 361 3.55 -16.76 -11.33
C ASP A 361 2.76 -16.73 -12.65
N LEU A 362 2.93 -15.66 -13.42
CA LEU A 362 2.39 -15.52 -14.77
C LEU A 362 3.27 -16.22 -15.81
N VAL A 363 4.55 -16.45 -15.50
CA VAL A 363 5.51 -17.13 -16.39
C VAL A 363 5.91 -18.48 -15.80
N LEU A 364 5.77 -19.51 -16.61
CA LEU A 364 6.09 -20.90 -16.30
C LEU A 364 7.23 -21.39 -17.20
N PHE A 365 7.92 -22.43 -16.76
CA PHE A 365 9.06 -23.01 -17.47
C PHE A 365 8.96 -24.53 -17.49
N ASN A 366 9.52 -25.14 -18.54
CA ASN A 366 9.60 -26.60 -18.67
C ASN A 366 10.78 -27.19 -17.87
N GLU A 367 11.79 -26.37 -17.58
CA GLU A 367 12.94 -26.74 -16.76
C GLU A 367 13.16 -25.80 -15.57
N SER A 368 13.92 -26.28 -14.58
CA SER A 368 14.25 -25.50 -13.39
C SER A 368 15.17 -24.32 -13.75
N VAL A 369 14.60 -23.13 -13.76
CA VAL A 369 15.33 -21.86 -13.91
C VAL A 369 15.54 -21.12 -12.58
N SER A 370 15.07 -21.71 -11.49
CA SER A 370 14.91 -21.07 -10.18
C SER A 370 15.85 -21.65 -9.13
N ILE A 371 16.04 -20.90 -8.03
CA ILE A 371 16.82 -21.37 -6.87
C ILE A 371 15.99 -22.40 -6.10
N LYS A 372 16.52 -23.61 -5.88
CA LYS A 372 15.81 -24.62 -5.09
C LYS A 372 16.04 -24.36 -3.60
N ALA A 373 14.98 -24.46 -2.80
CA ALA A 373 15.08 -24.31 -1.34
C ALA A 373 16.07 -25.30 -0.70
N LEU A 374 16.14 -26.53 -1.23
CA LEU A 374 17.12 -27.54 -0.77
C LEU A 374 18.56 -27.12 -1.04
N ASP A 375 18.83 -26.36 -2.10
CA ASP A 375 20.18 -25.86 -2.40
C ASP A 375 20.64 -24.83 -1.36
N MET A 376 19.70 -24.08 -0.75
CA MET A 376 20.02 -23.11 0.30
C MET A 376 20.44 -23.77 1.62
N VAL A 377 19.96 -24.98 1.91
CA VAL A 377 20.27 -25.71 3.15
C VAL A 377 21.30 -26.83 2.95
N ASN A 378 21.78 -27.02 1.72
CA ASN A 378 22.83 -27.99 1.44
C ASN A 378 24.12 -27.63 2.21
N PRO A 379 24.69 -28.54 3.03
CA PRO A 379 25.85 -28.23 3.87
C PRO A 379 27.07 -27.70 3.11
N VAL A 380 27.30 -28.14 1.87
CA VAL A 380 28.40 -27.65 1.02
C VAL A 380 28.14 -26.20 0.62
N ASN A 381 26.91 -25.86 0.23
CA ASN A 381 26.54 -24.49 -0.12
C ASN A 381 26.57 -23.55 1.09
N VAL A 382 26.15 -24.04 2.26
CA VAL A 382 26.26 -23.30 3.52
C VAL A 382 27.74 -23.01 3.84
N LEU A 383 28.61 -24.01 3.69
CA LEU A 383 30.05 -23.83 3.90
C LEU A 383 30.66 -22.85 2.88
N GLN A 384 30.27 -22.95 1.61
CA GLN A 384 30.70 -22.01 0.55
C GLN A 384 30.27 -20.57 0.84
N TYR A 385 29.09 -20.37 1.42
CA TYR A 385 28.64 -19.04 1.83
C TYR A 385 29.55 -18.47 2.92
N PHE A 386 29.82 -19.21 3.99
CA PHE A 386 30.62 -18.71 5.12
C PHE A 386 32.11 -18.57 4.80
N LEU A 387 32.69 -19.49 4.01
CA LEU A 387 34.12 -19.45 3.69
C LEU A 387 34.45 -18.54 2.51
N ASN A 388 33.62 -18.58 1.46
CA ASN A 388 33.96 -18.00 0.16
C ASN A 388 32.98 -16.90 -0.29
N GLY A 389 31.92 -16.62 0.46
CA GLY A 389 30.92 -15.62 0.05
C GLY A 389 30.21 -16.00 -1.25
N LYS A 390 30.02 -17.30 -1.50
CA LYS A 390 29.44 -17.85 -2.74
C LYS A 390 28.27 -18.79 -2.48
N GLY A 391 27.53 -19.09 -3.54
CA GLY A 391 26.45 -20.07 -3.52
C GLY A 391 25.06 -19.44 -3.30
N PRO A 392 24.00 -20.26 -3.32
CA PRO A 392 22.61 -19.78 -3.37
C PRO A 392 22.19 -18.85 -2.23
N MET A 393 22.81 -18.97 -1.05
CA MET A 393 22.51 -18.11 0.11
C MET A 393 22.95 -16.65 -0.08
N THR A 394 23.79 -16.37 -1.08
CA THR A 394 24.19 -15.01 -1.45
C THR A 394 23.16 -14.29 -2.32
N THR A 395 22.09 -14.99 -2.75
CA THR A 395 21.12 -14.44 -3.69
C THR A 395 20.45 -13.16 -3.16
N PRO A 396 20.34 -12.10 -3.98
CA PRO A 396 19.51 -10.94 -3.67
C PRO A 396 18.01 -11.16 -3.87
N GLY A 397 17.63 -12.28 -4.48
CA GLY A 397 16.25 -12.54 -4.91
C GLY A 397 15.84 -11.84 -6.20
N CYS A 398 16.58 -10.82 -6.67
CA CYS A 398 16.39 -10.17 -7.97
C CYS A 398 17.73 -10.12 -8.72
N GLU A 399 17.85 -10.86 -9.81
CA GLU A 399 19.11 -11.11 -10.51
C GLU A 399 19.35 -10.10 -11.63
N ALA A 400 18.31 -9.64 -12.30
CA ALA A 400 18.39 -8.66 -13.37
C ALA A 400 17.31 -7.60 -13.25
N ILE A 401 17.61 -6.43 -13.80
CA ILE A 401 16.70 -5.29 -13.86
C ILE A 401 16.68 -4.72 -15.27
N GLY A 402 15.52 -4.19 -15.66
CA GLY A 402 15.31 -3.54 -16.95
C GLY A 402 14.59 -2.21 -16.78
N PHE A 403 14.89 -1.23 -17.63
CA PHE A 403 14.20 0.05 -17.66
C PHE A 403 13.87 0.40 -19.09
N VAL A 404 12.58 0.52 -19.39
CA VAL A 404 12.07 0.71 -20.74
C VAL A 404 11.13 1.91 -20.74
N SER A 405 11.00 2.58 -21.88
CA SER A 405 9.95 3.56 -22.09
C SER A 405 8.84 2.96 -22.94
N THR A 406 7.59 3.10 -22.50
CA THR A 406 6.40 2.62 -23.23
C THR A 406 5.82 3.64 -24.21
N LYS A 407 6.48 4.81 -24.32
CA LYS A 407 6.10 5.95 -25.17
C LYS A 407 7.30 6.52 -25.95
N ASP A 408 8.43 5.81 -25.94
CA ASP A 408 9.69 6.25 -26.55
C ASP A 408 10.28 7.56 -25.98
N ASP A 409 9.94 7.90 -24.74
CA ASP A 409 10.49 9.03 -23.99
C ASP A 409 11.92 8.77 -23.46
N ILE A 410 12.61 9.84 -23.06
CA ILE A 410 13.95 9.78 -22.43
C ILE A 410 13.88 9.07 -21.08
N VAL A 411 12.87 9.38 -20.27
CA VAL A 411 12.68 8.80 -18.94
C VAL A 411 11.91 7.47 -19.07
N PRO A 412 12.44 6.36 -18.55
CA PRO A 412 11.71 5.11 -18.52
C PRO A 412 10.53 5.19 -17.54
N ASP A 413 9.35 4.81 -18.01
CA ASP A 413 8.10 4.74 -17.25
C ASP A 413 7.79 3.32 -16.74
N ILE A 414 8.57 2.33 -17.19
CA ILE A 414 8.48 0.95 -16.70
C ILE A 414 9.84 0.38 -16.30
N GLN A 415 9.85 -0.27 -15.13
CA GLN A 415 10.95 -1.10 -14.65
C GLN A 415 10.56 -2.57 -14.74
N PHE A 416 11.51 -3.43 -15.07
CA PHE A 416 11.43 -4.87 -14.91
C PHE A 416 12.35 -5.31 -13.77
N MET A 417 11.84 -6.15 -12.87
CA MET A 417 12.66 -6.90 -11.92
C MET A 417 12.53 -8.38 -12.22
N VAL A 418 13.66 -9.07 -12.35
CA VAL A 418 13.74 -10.50 -12.71
C VAL A 418 14.12 -11.29 -11.47
N LEU A 419 13.17 -12.04 -10.94
CA LEU A 419 13.34 -12.84 -9.74
C LEU A 419 13.32 -14.32 -10.13
N PRO A 420 14.36 -15.12 -9.77
CA PRO A 420 14.47 -16.54 -10.09
C PRO A 420 13.61 -17.39 -9.13
N VAL A 421 12.46 -16.85 -8.70
CA VAL A 421 11.51 -17.48 -7.78
C VAL A 421 10.09 -17.01 -8.12
N GLY A 422 9.13 -17.91 -7.94
CA GLY A 422 7.71 -17.61 -7.94
C GLY A 422 7.16 -17.58 -6.51
N LEU A 423 5.96 -17.03 -6.38
CA LEU A 423 5.18 -17.04 -5.15
C LEU A 423 4.79 -18.48 -4.75
N SER A 424 4.54 -19.39 -5.70
CA SER A 424 4.26 -20.81 -5.44
C SER A 424 5.50 -21.63 -5.04
N SER A 425 6.72 -21.10 -5.18
CA SER A 425 7.97 -21.87 -4.98
C SER A 425 8.15 -22.39 -3.55
N ASP A 426 7.53 -21.76 -2.54
CA ASP A 426 7.59 -22.19 -1.14
C ASP A 426 6.33 -22.96 -0.68
N ARG A 427 5.47 -23.33 -1.64
CA ARG A 427 4.17 -23.98 -1.43
C ARG A 427 3.26 -23.27 -0.43
N GLY A 428 3.44 -21.95 -0.27
CA GLY A 428 2.58 -21.08 0.54
C GLY A 428 2.93 -21.08 2.02
N SER A 429 4.08 -21.64 2.38
CA SER A 429 4.56 -21.69 3.77
C SER A 429 4.81 -20.30 4.35
N LEU A 430 5.42 -19.39 3.57
CA LEU A 430 5.83 -18.05 3.98
C LEU A 430 5.29 -16.96 3.04
N PHE A 431 5.54 -17.07 1.73
CA PHE A 431 5.29 -16.01 0.75
C PHE A 431 3.81 -15.66 0.63
N ARG A 432 2.90 -16.65 0.62
CA ARG A 432 1.45 -16.42 0.62
C ARG A 432 1.02 -15.47 1.74
N LYS A 433 1.47 -15.77 2.97
CA LYS A 433 1.11 -14.99 4.17
C LYS A 433 1.76 -13.61 4.12
N ASN A 434 3.01 -13.52 3.70
CA ASN A 434 3.75 -12.25 3.67
C ASN A 434 3.17 -11.25 2.66
N ILE A 435 2.83 -11.73 1.45
CA ILE A 435 2.21 -10.91 0.40
C ILE A 435 0.73 -10.63 0.72
N GLY A 436 0.07 -11.52 1.46
CA GLY A 436 -1.33 -11.36 1.84
C GLY A 436 -2.30 -11.88 0.78
N ILE A 437 -1.92 -12.92 0.05
CA ILE A 437 -2.76 -13.57 -0.95
C ILE A 437 -3.90 -14.32 -0.27
N LYS A 438 -5.14 -14.09 -0.73
CA LYS A 438 -6.34 -14.76 -0.21
C LYS A 438 -6.27 -16.27 -0.42
N HIS A 439 -6.93 -17.00 0.47
CA HIS A 439 -6.99 -18.47 0.39
C HIS A 439 -7.54 -18.96 -0.95
N GLU A 440 -8.64 -18.36 -1.41
CA GLU A 440 -9.29 -18.72 -2.67
C GLU A 440 -8.38 -18.46 -3.89
N VAL A 441 -7.78 -17.26 -3.97
CA VAL A 441 -6.83 -16.92 -5.03
C VAL A 441 -5.64 -17.87 -5.02
N TRP A 442 -5.13 -18.20 -3.85
CA TRP A 442 -4.06 -19.17 -3.69
C TRP A 442 -4.41 -20.54 -4.25
N HIS A 443 -5.56 -21.10 -3.84
CA HIS A 443 -5.98 -22.44 -4.24
C HIS A 443 -6.31 -22.51 -5.74
N ASN A 444 -6.98 -21.49 -6.27
CA ASN A 444 -7.50 -21.51 -7.64
C ASN A 444 -6.46 -21.12 -8.71
N TYR A 445 -5.37 -20.47 -8.33
CA TYR A 445 -4.31 -20.02 -9.25
C TYR A 445 -2.93 -20.55 -8.87
N PHE A 446 -2.38 -20.12 -7.73
CA PHE A 446 -0.97 -20.39 -7.37
C PHE A 446 -0.69 -21.86 -7.04
N ALA A 447 -1.62 -22.55 -6.36
CA ALA A 447 -1.44 -23.95 -5.99
C ALA A 447 -1.42 -24.91 -7.20
N LYS A 448 -2.00 -24.49 -8.33
CA LYS A 448 -1.99 -25.26 -9.59
C LYS A 448 -0.62 -25.30 -10.27
N SER A 449 0.34 -24.50 -9.79
CA SER A 449 1.70 -24.44 -10.33
C SER A 449 2.73 -25.19 -9.49
N PHE A 450 2.32 -25.98 -8.48
CA PHE A 450 3.26 -26.67 -7.57
C PHE A 450 4.19 -27.70 -8.23
N ASP A 451 3.73 -28.30 -9.33
CA ASP A 451 4.52 -29.26 -10.12
C ASP A 451 5.18 -28.60 -11.34
N LYS A 452 5.14 -27.26 -11.42
CA LYS A 452 5.72 -26.47 -12.51
C LYS A 452 6.91 -25.65 -12.01
N TYR A 453 7.79 -25.26 -12.92
CA TYR A 453 8.86 -24.33 -12.62
C TYR A 453 8.38 -22.90 -12.86
N VAL A 454 8.62 -22.03 -11.88
CA VAL A 454 8.09 -20.67 -11.88
C VAL A 454 9.20 -19.68 -11.56
N ALA A 455 9.22 -18.58 -12.30
CA ALA A 455 10.01 -17.40 -12.00
C ALA A 455 9.20 -16.14 -12.31
N THR A 456 9.64 -15.00 -11.80
CA THR A 456 8.91 -13.74 -11.94
C THR A 456 9.69 -12.76 -12.81
N ILE A 457 9.10 -12.34 -13.93
CA ILE A 457 9.53 -11.18 -14.70
C ILE A 457 8.52 -10.07 -14.43
N MET A 458 8.82 -9.22 -13.45
CA MET A 458 7.85 -8.32 -12.84
C MET A 458 7.88 -6.94 -13.51
N PRO A 459 6.85 -6.53 -14.28
CA PRO A 459 6.69 -5.15 -14.70
C PRO A 459 6.27 -4.27 -13.52
N ILE A 460 6.84 -3.08 -13.43
CA ILE A 460 6.66 -2.11 -12.35
C ILE A 460 6.49 -0.72 -12.97
N VAL A 461 5.41 -0.02 -12.64
CA VAL A 461 5.23 1.38 -13.04
C VAL A 461 6.26 2.22 -12.29
N SER A 462 7.18 2.88 -12.99
CA SER A 462 8.22 3.72 -12.37
C SER A 462 7.66 5.06 -11.88
N HIS A 463 6.66 5.61 -12.57
CA HIS A 463 6.12 6.95 -12.29
C HIS A 463 4.58 6.93 -12.13
N PRO A 464 4.06 6.25 -11.10
CA PRO A 464 2.63 6.13 -10.89
C PRO A 464 1.98 7.49 -10.63
N GLN A 465 0.80 7.67 -11.22
CA GLN A 465 -0.02 8.88 -11.07
C GLN A 465 -0.97 8.77 -9.87
N SER A 466 -1.28 7.56 -9.43
CA SER A 466 -2.02 7.29 -8.20
C SER A 466 -1.26 7.81 -6.98
N LYS A 467 -1.95 8.58 -6.14
CA LYS A 467 -1.39 9.17 -4.92
C LYS A 467 -2.30 8.93 -3.74
N GLY A 468 -1.72 8.41 -2.67
CA GLY A 468 -2.37 8.09 -1.43
C GLY A 468 -2.09 9.07 -0.29
N LYS A 469 -2.38 8.62 0.93
CA LYS A 469 -2.06 9.34 2.17
C LYS A 469 -1.83 8.43 3.37
N VAL A 470 -1.15 8.97 4.39
CA VAL A 470 -0.92 8.38 5.71
C VAL A 470 -1.45 9.32 6.78
N TYR A 471 -2.31 8.83 7.66
CA TYR A 471 -2.88 9.66 8.73
C TYR A 471 -3.20 8.88 9.99
N ILE A 472 -3.00 9.50 11.15
CA ILE A 472 -3.40 8.95 12.44
C ILE A 472 -4.92 8.96 12.61
N THR A 473 -5.45 8.01 13.37
CA THR A 473 -6.87 7.94 13.76
C THR A 473 -7.07 8.03 15.27
N THR A 474 -5.98 8.10 16.02
CA THR A 474 -5.94 8.14 17.48
C THR A 474 -4.69 8.88 17.94
N LYS A 475 -4.72 9.38 19.19
CA LYS A 475 -3.53 9.95 19.86
C LYS A 475 -2.58 8.89 20.39
N ASP A 476 -3.00 7.62 20.44
CA ASP A 476 -2.18 6.53 20.98
C ASP A 476 -1.00 6.24 20.02
N PRO A 477 0.25 6.53 20.42
CA PRO A 477 1.43 6.35 19.57
C PRO A 477 1.75 4.87 19.29
N THR A 478 1.18 3.93 20.05
CA THR A 478 1.38 2.48 19.84
C THR A 478 0.55 1.94 18.68
N LYS A 479 -0.51 2.64 18.27
CA LYS A 479 -1.36 2.21 17.17
C LYS A 479 -0.75 2.58 15.81
N PRO A 480 -0.86 1.72 14.78
CA PRO A 480 -0.40 2.07 13.44
C PRO A 480 -1.26 3.21 12.87
N PRO A 481 -0.68 4.06 12.00
CA PRO A 481 -1.49 5.03 11.27
C PRO A 481 -2.35 4.30 10.22
N ASN A 482 -3.40 4.96 9.74
CA ASN A 482 -4.06 4.50 8.53
C ASN A 482 -3.20 4.81 7.30
N VAL A 483 -3.10 3.86 6.38
CA VAL A 483 -2.30 3.96 5.15
C VAL A 483 -3.21 3.64 3.98
N ASP A 484 -3.51 4.66 3.18
CA ASP A 484 -4.36 4.56 1.99
C ASP A 484 -3.52 4.88 0.76
N PRO A 485 -2.90 3.90 0.09
CA PRO A 485 -2.02 4.14 -1.05
C PRO A 485 -2.78 4.54 -2.32
N LYS A 486 -4.10 4.29 -2.38
CA LYS A 486 -4.94 4.50 -3.58
C LYS A 486 -4.34 3.91 -4.85
N TYR A 487 -3.72 2.74 -4.76
CA TYR A 487 -3.16 2.05 -5.93
C TYR A 487 -4.20 1.95 -7.04
N LEU A 488 -3.75 2.23 -8.28
CA LEU A 488 -4.57 2.16 -9.49
C LEU A 488 -5.80 3.08 -9.49
N SER A 489 -5.85 4.09 -8.62
CA SER A 489 -6.88 5.14 -8.68
C SER A 489 -6.81 5.96 -9.96
N ASN A 490 -5.65 5.95 -10.64
CA ASN A 490 -5.49 6.50 -11.98
C ASN A 490 -5.34 5.38 -13.02
N LYS A 491 -6.19 5.40 -14.05
CA LYS A 491 -6.19 4.40 -15.13
C LYS A 491 -4.86 4.33 -15.91
N LYS A 492 -4.11 5.43 -16.00
CA LYS A 492 -2.81 5.46 -16.68
C LYS A 492 -1.81 4.47 -16.09
N ASP A 493 -1.89 4.20 -14.79
CA ASP A 493 -0.99 3.25 -14.13
C ASP A 493 -1.27 1.82 -14.62
N ILE A 494 -2.55 1.50 -14.84
CA ILE A 494 -2.98 0.21 -15.41
C ILE A 494 -2.50 0.10 -16.86
N GLU A 495 -2.66 1.16 -17.66
CA GLU A 495 -2.25 1.17 -19.07
C GLU A 495 -0.74 0.91 -19.22
N VAL A 496 0.09 1.52 -18.37
CA VAL A 496 1.55 1.29 -18.36
C VAL A 496 1.86 -0.16 -17.98
N LEU A 497 1.20 -0.73 -16.95
CA LEU A 497 1.39 -2.14 -16.58
C LEU A 497 0.98 -3.11 -17.70
N ILE A 498 -0.12 -2.85 -18.40
CA ILE A 498 -0.54 -3.67 -19.56
C ILE A 498 0.54 -3.66 -20.64
N LYS A 499 1.10 -2.48 -20.97
CA LYS A 499 2.22 -2.39 -21.92
C LYS A 499 3.44 -3.17 -21.43
N GLY A 500 3.72 -3.13 -20.13
CA GLY A 500 4.75 -3.96 -19.49
C GLY A 500 4.57 -5.45 -19.66
N LEU A 501 3.35 -5.93 -19.39
CA LEU A 501 3.00 -7.33 -19.60
C LEU A 501 3.15 -7.73 -21.07
N LYS A 502 2.77 -6.86 -22.01
CA LYS A 502 2.99 -7.11 -23.45
C LYS A 502 4.46 -7.17 -23.83
N ILE A 503 5.32 -6.33 -23.25
CA ILE A 503 6.78 -6.41 -23.46
C ILE A 503 7.31 -7.73 -22.90
N MET A 504 6.90 -8.12 -21.69
CA MET A 504 7.27 -9.41 -21.11
C MET A 504 6.87 -10.58 -22.03
N ILE A 505 5.65 -10.57 -22.58
CA ILE A 505 5.19 -11.61 -23.53
C ILE A 505 6.08 -11.67 -24.77
N LYS A 506 6.42 -10.52 -25.36
CA LYS A 506 7.38 -10.46 -26.48
C LYS A 506 8.75 -11.03 -26.09
N MET A 507 9.19 -10.84 -24.85
CA MET A 507 10.44 -11.46 -24.35
C MET A 507 10.31 -12.97 -24.30
N LEU A 508 9.16 -13.52 -23.90
CA LEU A 508 8.94 -14.98 -23.90
C LEU A 508 8.98 -15.58 -25.30
N ASP A 509 8.61 -14.81 -26.34
CA ASP A 509 8.62 -15.25 -27.74
C ASP A 509 10.01 -15.30 -28.39
N THR A 510 11.05 -14.82 -27.70
CA THR A 510 12.44 -14.87 -28.16
C THR A 510 13.03 -16.28 -28.14
N ASP A 511 14.08 -16.51 -28.92
CA ASP A 511 14.76 -17.81 -28.96
C ASP A 511 15.42 -18.12 -27.62
N ALA A 512 16.00 -17.11 -26.95
CA ALA A 512 16.59 -17.24 -25.63
C ALA A 512 15.60 -17.78 -24.58
N MET A 513 14.37 -17.25 -24.53
CA MET A 513 13.36 -17.67 -23.55
C MET A 513 12.68 -18.99 -23.94
N LYS A 514 12.43 -19.22 -25.24
CA LYS A 514 11.88 -20.49 -25.74
C LYS A 514 12.79 -21.68 -25.45
N LYS A 515 14.12 -21.48 -25.46
CA LYS A 515 15.10 -22.53 -25.07
C LYS A 515 14.94 -22.98 -23.62
N LEU A 516 14.47 -22.10 -22.72
CA LEU A 516 14.14 -22.45 -21.33
C LEU A 516 12.72 -23.03 -21.17
N GLY A 517 11.99 -23.19 -22.28
CA GLY A 517 10.59 -23.60 -22.28
C GLY A 517 9.67 -22.59 -21.59
N ALA A 518 10.03 -21.30 -21.63
CA ALA A 518 9.23 -20.25 -21.01
C ALA A 518 7.88 -20.09 -21.73
N HIS A 519 6.79 -20.08 -20.98
CA HIS A 519 5.44 -19.90 -21.50
C HIS A 519 4.54 -19.22 -20.45
N LEU A 520 3.41 -18.68 -20.90
CA LEU A 520 2.47 -18.04 -19.99
C LEU A 520 1.66 -19.06 -19.19
N ASN A 521 1.28 -18.70 -17.98
CA ASN A 521 0.32 -19.45 -17.19
C ASN A 521 -1.09 -19.26 -17.78
N GLU A 522 -1.60 -20.29 -18.44
CA GLU A 522 -2.92 -20.29 -19.09
C GLU A 522 -4.10 -20.46 -18.12
N THR A 523 -3.83 -20.58 -16.82
CA THR A 523 -4.89 -20.62 -15.81
C THR A 523 -5.53 -19.23 -15.71
N PRO A 524 -6.85 -19.08 -15.93
CA PRO A 524 -7.52 -17.79 -15.71
C PRO A 524 -7.37 -17.34 -14.26
N PHE A 525 -7.08 -16.06 -14.05
CA PHE A 525 -6.98 -15.52 -12.71
C PHE A 525 -8.36 -15.42 -12.05
N PRO A 526 -8.51 -15.80 -10.75
CA PRO A 526 -9.78 -15.74 -10.04
C PRO A 526 -10.43 -14.34 -10.07
N GLY A 527 -11.68 -14.28 -10.55
CA GLY A 527 -12.43 -13.04 -10.78
C GLY A 527 -12.34 -12.50 -12.22
N CYS A 528 -11.57 -13.14 -13.09
CA CYS A 528 -11.36 -12.74 -14.49
C CYS A 528 -11.70 -13.86 -15.49
N GLU A 529 -12.42 -14.90 -15.05
CA GLU A 529 -12.76 -16.09 -15.85
C GLU A 529 -13.69 -15.79 -17.04
N ASP A 530 -14.44 -14.68 -16.98
CA ASP A 530 -15.33 -14.21 -18.05
C ASP A 530 -14.59 -13.48 -19.18
N LYS A 531 -13.29 -13.22 -19.02
CA LYS A 531 -12.45 -12.55 -20.02
C LYS A 531 -11.64 -13.56 -20.82
N ILE A 532 -11.45 -13.25 -22.11
CA ILE A 532 -10.50 -13.98 -22.94
C ILE A 532 -9.09 -13.70 -22.42
N ILE A 533 -8.37 -14.76 -22.03
CA ILE A 533 -7.04 -14.68 -21.42
C ILE A 533 -6.06 -13.91 -22.31
N PHE A 534 -5.15 -13.17 -21.67
CA PHE A 534 -4.10 -12.36 -22.32
C PHE A 534 -4.59 -11.23 -23.25
N THR A 535 -5.88 -10.89 -23.23
CA THR A 535 -6.38 -9.64 -23.82
C THR A 535 -6.16 -8.45 -22.88
N ASP A 536 -6.26 -7.22 -23.39
CA ASP A 536 -6.17 -6.00 -22.56
C ASP A 536 -7.25 -5.97 -21.47
N SER A 537 -8.44 -6.48 -21.78
CA SER A 537 -9.54 -6.60 -20.81
C SER A 537 -9.23 -7.58 -19.68
N TYR A 538 -8.57 -8.71 -20.01
CA TYR A 538 -8.09 -9.66 -19.02
C TYR A 538 -6.96 -9.07 -18.18
N PHE A 539 -5.98 -8.41 -18.80
CA PHE A 539 -4.87 -7.81 -18.04
C PHE A 539 -5.33 -6.67 -17.13
N GLU A 540 -6.28 -5.84 -17.56
CA GLU A 540 -6.89 -4.84 -16.67
C GLU A 540 -7.53 -5.48 -15.44
N CYS A 541 -8.29 -6.57 -15.63
CA CYS A 541 -8.89 -7.33 -14.54
C CYS A 541 -7.80 -7.94 -13.62
N TYR A 542 -6.84 -8.65 -14.21
CA TYR A 542 -5.72 -9.29 -13.53
C TYR A 542 -4.92 -8.30 -12.67
N ILE A 543 -4.57 -7.13 -13.22
CA ILE A 543 -3.81 -6.08 -12.51
C ILE A 543 -4.58 -5.59 -11.28
N LYS A 544 -5.90 -5.40 -11.38
CA LYS A 544 -6.74 -4.97 -10.25
C LYS A 544 -6.84 -6.04 -9.16
N HIS A 545 -6.87 -7.31 -9.53
CA HIS A 545 -6.92 -8.41 -8.57
C HIS A 545 -5.55 -8.77 -7.96
N LEU A 546 -4.46 -8.56 -8.71
CA LEU A 546 -3.08 -8.82 -8.30
C LEU A 546 -2.21 -7.56 -8.43
N THR A 547 -2.56 -6.56 -7.63
CA THR A 547 -1.75 -5.35 -7.44
C THR A 547 -0.72 -5.57 -6.34
N LEU A 548 0.55 -5.24 -6.62
CA LEU A 548 1.65 -5.45 -5.69
C LEU A 548 2.39 -4.14 -5.43
N THR A 549 2.72 -3.89 -4.16
CA THR A 549 3.74 -2.91 -3.79
C THR A 549 5.13 -3.47 -4.12
N THR A 550 6.09 -2.62 -4.47
CA THR A 550 7.51 -3.00 -4.45
C THR A 550 8.26 -2.44 -3.24
N TYR A 551 7.51 -2.04 -2.20
CA TYR A 551 8.01 -1.54 -0.91
C TYR A 551 8.85 -0.26 -1.03
N HIS A 552 8.45 0.66 -1.92
CA HIS A 552 9.11 1.95 -2.15
C HIS A 552 8.22 3.16 -1.78
N PRO A 553 7.59 3.21 -0.59
CA PRO A 553 6.76 4.35 -0.21
C PRO A 553 7.60 5.63 -0.04
N VAL A 554 7.14 6.74 -0.62
CA VAL A 554 7.76 8.07 -0.55
C VAL A 554 6.71 9.19 -0.42
N GLY A 555 7.18 10.43 -0.23
CA GLY A 555 6.39 11.65 -0.48
C GLY A 555 5.50 12.16 0.65
N THR A 556 5.37 11.44 1.75
CA THR A 556 4.48 11.86 2.85
C THR A 556 4.90 13.11 3.60
N CYS A 557 6.14 13.57 3.41
CA CYS A 557 6.67 14.82 3.92
C CYS A 557 7.45 15.56 2.82
N SER A 558 6.93 15.58 1.59
CA SER A 558 7.64 16.04 0.39
C SER A 558 8.36 17.39 0.57
N MET A 559 9.56 17.47 0.00
CA MET A 559 10.27 18.74 -0.12
C MET A 559 9.71 19.61 -1.24
N GLY A 560 9.97 20.91 -1.17
CA GLY A 560 9.68 21.85 -2.25
C GLY A 560 10.02 23.28 -1.87
N LEU A 561 9.62 24.22 -2.73
CA LEU A 561 9.83 25.64 -2.49
C LEU A 561 8.94 26.17 -1.35
N PRO A 562 9.39 27.18 -0.60
CA PRO A 562 8.56 27.85 0.40
C PRO A 562 7.22 28.31 -0.19
N GLY A 563 6.12 27.98 0.47
CA GLY A 563 4.76 28.34 0.02
C GLY A 563 4.12 27.37 -0.96
N ALA A 564 4.85 26.34 -1.43
CA ALA A 564 4.25 25.26 -2.20
C ALA A 564 3.20 24.51 -1.35
N LYS A 565 1.97 24.40 -1.88
CA LYS A 565 0.82 23.85 -1.15
C LYS A 565 0.97 22.39 -0.70
N ASN A 566 1.88 21.65 -1.34
CA ASN A 566 2.06 20.21 -1.15
C ASN A 566 3.40 19.85 -0.50
N SER A 567 4.11 20.82 0.10
CA SER A 567 5.44 20.60 0.67
C SER A 567 5.45 20.75 2.19
N VAL A 568 6.23 19.90 2.86
CA VAL A 568 6.38 19.85 4.32
C VAL A 568 7.75 20.37 4.76
N VAL A 569 8.77 20.14 3.93
CA VAL A 569 10.14 20.61 4.18
C VAL A 569 10.66 21.45 3.01
N ASP A 570 11.64 22.31 3.28
CA ASP A 570 12.38 22.99 2.22
C ASP A 570 13.50 22.11 1.63
N ASN A 571 14.22 22.60 0.62
CA ASN A 571 15.37 21.92 0.03
C ASN A 571 16.60 21.80 0.97
N SER A 572 16.53 22.33 2.20
CA SER A 572 17.48 22.04 3.29
C SER A 572 16.94 21.02 4.29
N PHE A 573 15.85 20.33 3.97
CA PHE A 573 15.20 19.30 4.80
C PHE A 573 14.55 19.84 6.07
N LYS A 574 14.46 21.16 6.22
CA LYS A 574 13.89 21.80 7.41
C LYS A 574 12.37 21.86 7.31
N VAL A 575 11.68 21.50 8.38
CA VAL A 575 10.21 21.57 8.43
C VAL A 575 9.73 23.01 8.41
N PHE A 576 8.80 23.32 7.49
CA PHE A 576 8.33 24.70 7.29
C PHE A 576 7.71 25.29 8.56
N GLY A 577 8.19 26.48 8.95
CA GLY A 577 7.65 27.23 10.09
C GLY A 577 8.00 26.64 11.47
N VAL A 578 8.84 25.59 11.52
CA VAL A 578 9.29 24.95 12.77
C VAL A 578 10.80 25.08 12.88
N LYS A 579 11.29 25.58 14.01
CA LYS A 579 12.72 25.75 14.28
C LYS A 579 13.32 24.44 14.78
N ARG A 580 14.54 24.15 14.31
CA ARG A 580 15.39 23.04 14.79
C ARG A 580 14.77 21.64 14.59
N LEU A 581 13.92 21.49 13.57
CA LEU A 581 13.31 20.23 13.17
C LEU A 581 13.56 19.96 11.69
N TYR A 582 14.05 18.76 11.39
CA TYR A 582 14.40 18.30 10.05
C TYR A 582 13.81 16.92 9.79
N VAL A 583 13.59 16.60 8.52
CA VAL A 583 13.20 15.24 8.08
C VAL A 583 14.19 14.77 7.03
N ALA A 584 14.83 13.63 7.24
CA ALA A 584 15.82 13.06 6.33
C ALA A 584 15.56 11.55 6.15
N ASP A 585 14.58 11.22 5.32
CA ASP A 585 14.23 9.85 4.92
C ASP A 585 13.40 9.85 3.61
N ALA A 586 12.91 8.68 3.20
CA ALA A 586 12.09 8.50 2.00
C ALA A 586 10.84 9.41 1.91
N SER A 587 10.31 9.92 3.03
CA SER A 587 9.13 10.79 3.04
C SER A 587 9.37 12.13 2.33
N VAL A 588 10.61 12.61 2.21
CA VAL A 588 10.90 13.92 1.61
C VAL A 588 10.95 13.90 0.09
N LEU A 589 11.07 12.73 -0.53
CA LEU A 589 11.14 12.59 -1.98
C LEU A 589 9.82 13.10 -2.61
N PRO A 590 9.84 14.17 -3.44
CA PRO A 590 8.62 14.74 -4.02
C PRO A 590 7.90 13.79 -4.97
N THR A 591 8.67 13.03 -5.75
CA THR A 591 8.22 11.99 -6.67
C THR A 591 9.08 10.74 -6.52
N LEU A 592 8.68 9.63 -7.13
CA LEU A 592 9.54 8.45 -7.24
C LEU A 592 10.65 8.68 -8.28
N PRO A 593 11.87 8.20 -8.05
CA PRO A 593 12.88 8.11 -9.09
C PRO A 593 12.61 6.89 -9.98
N SER A 594 13.17 6.86 -11.19
CA SER A 594 13.19 5.64 -12.02
C SER A 594 14.10 4.56 -11.40
N GLY A 595 13.61 3.82 -10.42
CA GLY A 595 14.32 2.69 -9.81
C GLY A 595 14.10 2.54 -8.31
N ASN A 596 14.74 1.52 -7.74
CA ASN A 596 14.67 1.23 -6.32
C ASN A 596 15.22 2.40 -5.48
N ILE A 597 14.54 2.74 -4.38
CA ILE A 597 14.79 4.01 -3.67
C ILE A 597 15.92 3.95 -2.63
N ASN A 598 16.57 2.81 -2.40
CA ASN A 598 17.57 2.68 -1.33
C ASN A 598 18.78 3.59 -1.54
N ALA A 599 19.33 3.61 -2.77
CA ALA A 599 20.44 4.48 -3.12
C ALA A 599 20.03 5.96 -3.07
N ALA A 600 18.85 6.29 -3.59
CA ALA A 600 18.29 7.64 -3.53
C ALA A 600 18.20 8.15 -2.09
N VAL A 601 17.64 7.35 -1.17
CA VAL A 601 17.50 7.73 0.25
C VAL A 601 18.87 7.89 0.92
N ALA A 602 19.83 7.02 0.64
CA ALA A 602 21.19 7.15 1.16
C ALA A 602 21.87 8.44 0.66
N MET A 603 21.73 8.76 -0.63
CA MET A 603 22.25 9.98 -1.25
C MET A 603 21.59 11.23 -0.63
N MET A 604 20.28 11.22 -0.43
CA MET A 604 19.59 12.33 0.25
C MET A 604 20.12 12.52 1.69
N GLY A 605 20.52 11.43 2.35
CA GLY A 605 21.20 11.50 3.65
C GLY A 605 22.52 12.28 3.59
N THR A 606 23.35 12.05 2.57
CA THR A 606 24.64 12.78 2.44
C THR A 606 24.42 14.24 2.07
N VAL A 607 23.48 14.53 1.17
CA VAL A 607 23.09 15.93 0.86
C VAL A 607 22.60 16.65 2.11
N PHE A 608 21.84 15.99 2.98
CA PHE A 608 21.41 16.55 4.25
C PHE A 608 22.60 16.96 5.13
N PHE A 609 23.58 16.05 5.30
CA PHE A 609 24.77 16.32 6.12
C PHE A 609 25.63 17.45 5.55
N ASP A 610 25.86 17.44 4.24
CA ASP A 610 26.60 18.49 3.54
C ASP A 610 25.92 19.86 3.70
N THR A 611 24.60 19.90 3.53
CA THR A 611 23.80 21.13 3.60
C THR A 611 23.67 21.70 5.02
N ASN A 612 23.51 20.86 6.03
CA ASN A 612 23.08 21.31 7.38
C ASN A 612 24.13 21.15 8.47
N ILE A 613 25.10 20.25 8.30
CA ILE A 613 26.09 19.91 9.34
C ILE A 613 27.48 20.42 8.93
N GLY A 614 27.80 20.42 7.64
CA GLY A 614 29.05 20.93 7.06
C GLY A 614 30.22 19.94 7.17
N SER A 615 30.97 19.78 6.08
CA SER A 615 32.15 18.89 6.00
C SER A 615 33.37 19.47 6.75
N LYS A 616 33.46 19.28 8.07
CA LYS A 616 34.74 19.36 8.80
C LYS A 616 34.92 18.22 9.80
N THR A 617 34.42 17.05 9.45
CA THR A 617 34.91 15.82 10.05
C THR A 617 35.00 14.83 8.91
N LYS A 618 36.21 14.69 8.34
CA LYS A 618 36.57 13.37 7.81
C LYS A 618 36.27 12.44 8.98
N ILE A 619 35.22 11.63 8.85
CA ILE A 619 35.08 10.47 9.71
C ILE A 619 36.32 9.66 9.36
N GLU A 620 37.38 9.81 10.15
CA GLU A 620 38.48 8.88 10.13
C GLU A 620 37.85 7.54 10.52
N TYR A 621 37.51 6.74 9.51
CA TYR A 621 37.39 5.32 9.71
C TYR A 621 38.72 4.91 10.30
N SER A 622 38.75 4.62 11.61
CA SER A 622 39.87 3.89 12.16
C SER A 622 39.95 2.62 11.31
N GLU A 623 41.07 2.45 10.61
CA GLU A 623 41.43 1.14 10.10
C GLU A 623 41.25 0.21 11.29
N ALA A 624 40.28 -0.72 11.18
CA ALA A 624 40.11 -1.76 12.15
C ALA A 624 41.47 -2.43 12.27
N GLY A 625 42.17 -2.11 13.36
CA GLY A 625 43.51 -2.62 13.64
C GLY A 625 43.47 -4.12 13.43
N SER A 626 44.47 -4.60 12.69
CA SER A 626 44.69 -6.00 12.34
C SER A 626 44.03 -6.94 13.34
N CYS A 627 42.89 -7.52 12.95
CA CYS A 627 42.31 -8.61 13.72
C CYS A 627 43.30 -9.77 13.58
N SER A 628 44.14 -9.95 14.60
CA SER A 628 45.12 -11.01 14.66
C SER A 628 44.40 -12.35 14.50
N LYS A 629 45.00 -13.21 13.67
CA LYS A 629 44.54 -14.57 13.41
C LYS A 629 44.42 -15.35 14.73
N GLY A 630 43.20 -15.45 15.22
CA GLY A 630 42.78 -16.35 16.30
C GLY A 630 41.52 -17.11 15.90
N TYR A 631 41.53 -17.69 14.71
CA TYR A 631 40.50 -18.62 14.24
C TYR A 631 40.54 -19.88 15.13
N LEU A 632 39.55 -20.08 16.01
CA LEU A 632 38.84 -21.36 16.25
C LEU A 632 37.92 -21.39 17.50
N ASN A 633 37.93 -20.40 18.41
CA ASN A 633 37.19 -20.51 19.69
C ASN A 633 35.87 -19.72 19.81
N GLU A 634 35.40 -18.99 18.78
CA GLU A 634 34.17 -18.17 18.88
C GLU A 634 32.90 -18.81 18.26
N ILE A 635 32.90 -20.09 17.89
CA ILE A 635 31.79 -20.68 17.12
C ILE A 635 30.59 -21.14 17.98
N LEU A 636 30.66 -21.22 19.32
CA LEU A 636 29.61 -21.95 20.07
C LEU A 636 28.76 -21.21 21.10
N PHE A 637 29.13 -20.05 21.66
CA PHE A 637 28.23 -19.35 22.60
C PHE A 637 28.49 -17.84 22.63
N ARG A 638 27.59 -17.04 22.05
CA ARG A 638 27.47 -15.60 22.37
C ARG A 638 26.13 -15.34 23.06
N VAL A 639 26.09 -15.64 24.35
CA VAL A 639 25.25 -14.91 25.31
C VAL A 639 26.17 -13.89 25.97
N CYS A 640 26.09 -12.63 25.55
CA CYS A 640 26.70 -11.54 26.32
C CYS A 640 25.71 -11.13 27.41
N VAL A 641 25.89 -11.68 28.61
CA VAL A 641 25.38 -11.05 29.84
C VAL A 641 26.39 -9.95 30.20
N VAL A 642 25.93 -8.70 30.22
CA VAL A 642 26.73 -7.55 30.66
C VAL A 642 26.43 -7.32 32.14
N ARG A 643 27.47 -7.27 32.97
CA ARG A 643 27.42 -6.68 34.31
C ARG A 643 27.56 -5.17 34.21
#